data_AF-A0A847YB21-F1
#
_entry.id   AF-A0A847YB21-F1
#
_cell.length_a   1.000
_cell.length_b   1.000
_cell.length_c   1.000
_cell.angle_alpha   90.00
_cell.angle_beta   90.00
_cell.angle_gamma   90.00
#
_symmetry.space_group_name_H-M   'P 1'
#
loop_
_entity.id
_entity.type
_entity.pdbx_description
1 polymer ?
#
loop_
_entity_poly.entity_id
_entity_poly.type
_entity_poly.pdbx_seq_one_letter_code
_entity_poly.pdbx_strand_id
1 'polypeptide(L)'
;NRVTLVNDSQTTPPASSDPAQVAIEGAHGVSSEGTAISFEETWTSQQLGQQIESIVDASQAGIDASYAFRSTTVANPNSPGDRLTFLNAESFASTAPLTLIAGAHGVTAGRVRVPIGAGYTAEQVAQAMAAAINSDPFTAVATVYGATVELTKVASANPVAITYAPQLDLAGEGGGGDITGMAYIGEQLYAVSDAGGLYYIDRNSLTAYAGGGSWGFRPRDPQGEVRYFERVPGGGPQLHYIGQVVDPATGRPIAFSGLAAGPQNAEGGKYAETLFASDMAGNVYALSASRDPSKATGEVLGIFRDGATSINSPDIPNIYGIDFSPIDYNLWHWTESRKNDEGHGIYQTYDASRVPAEGYNPLLEGNRSYYFGLDDPGGDANQPQPGANNFTTGQNSDGSRLMTYNLPGGAQGSLTSGTFSLAGYSAADKPTLYFNYFADTQNSSDFDGLRVFISNDGADWTLMATNTDLDEALPPGASISDRRDQGPYGGYIREVIDLGGNWRQARLDLSQFAGQDNLRVRFDFSTASDMDVGNVMTTGEYLTAPDAAELHDGETFAVGGVTFEFDLGYALWIPNAAGVLIADGETITIGDGQTTRTLEFDKNGTVLPGNVAVAVNDTMTARQLSDRLAGVVNGLGINLTAFVPSDTFFTGSNGNRVFLVGAQSVTVG
;
A
#
# COMPACT_ATOMS: atom_id res chain seq x y z
N ASN A 1 22.24 -75.15 18.85
CA ASN A 1 22.90 -73.86 19.11
C ASN A 1 23.93 -73.64 18.03
N ARG A 2 23.87 -72.52 17.31
CA ARG A 2 24.91 -72.10 16.36
C ARG A 2 25.87 -71.17 17.10
N VAL A 3 27.15 -71.27 16.78
CA VAL A 3 28.21 -70.40 17.33
C VAL A 3 28.93 -69.79 16.14
N THR A 4 28.82 -68.47 15.98
CA THR A 4 29.51 -67.71 14.93
C THR A 4 30.94 -67.42 15.37
N LEU A 5 31.91 -67.74 14.51
CA LEU A 5 33.31 -67.41 14.73
C LEU A 5 33.60 -66.04 14.11
N VAL A 6 33.63 -65.00 14.94
CA VAL A 6 33.90 -63.63 14.47
C VAL A 6 35.40 -63.49 14.16
N ASN A 7 35.72 -62.93 12.99
CA ASN A 7 37.10 -62.73 12.49
C ASN A 7 37.92 -64.03 12.34
N ASP A 8 37.31 -65.12 11.89
CA ASP A 8 38.04 -66.32 11.54
C ASP A 8 38.94 -66.12 10.30
N SER A 9 39.79 -67.12 10.00
CA SER A 9 40.75 -66.98 8.90
C SER A 9 40.03 -66.96 7.55
N GLN A 10 40.13 -65.83 6.86
CA GLN A 10 39.65 -65.65 5.48
C GLN A 10 40.44 -66.43 4.42
N THR A 11 41.30 -67.37 4.83
CA THR A 11 42.09 -68.21 3.92
C THR A 11 42.18 -69.67 4.39
N THR A 12 41.74 -69.99 5.60
CA THR A 12 41.91 -71.31 6.22
C THR A 12 40.64 -71.69 6.98
N PRO A 13 39.93 -72.76 6.57
CA PRO A 13 38.73 -73.19 7.26
C PRO A 13 39.00 -73.56 8.72
N PRO A 14 38.10 -73.20 9.66
CA PRO A 14 38.17 -73.71 11.02
C PRO A 14 37.98 -75.23 11.03
N ALA A 15 38.73 -75.92 11.89
CA ALA A 15 38.64 -77.37 12.05
C ALA A 15 38.06 -77.72 13.42
N SER A 16 37.10 -78.66 13.45
CA SER A 16 36.59 -79.23 14.69
C SER A 16 37.44 -80.44 15.10
N SER A 17 37.86 -80.47 16.37
CA SER A 17 38.53 -81.64 16.95
C SER A 17 37.57 -82.81 17.21
N ASP A 18 36.26 -82.58 17.18
CA ASP A 18 35.22 -83.62 17.25
C ASP A 18 34.03 -83.27 16.32
N PRO A 19 34.08 -83.70 15.05
CA PRO A 19 33.04 -83.42 14.06
C PRO A 19 31.66 -84.03 14.38
N ALA A 20 31.58 -84.98 15.32
CA ALA A 20 30.30 -85.57 15.74
C ALA A 20 29.56 -84.70 16.76
N GLN A 21 30.26 -83.79 17.45
CA GLN A 21 29.69 -82.86 18.44
C GLN A 21 29.60 -81.42 17.92
N VAL A 22 30.56 -81.00 17.09
CA VAL A 22 30.60 -79.67 16.50
C VAL A 22 30.86 -79.80 15.01
N ALA A 23 29.81 -79.60 14.22
CA ALA A 23 29.89 -79.49 12.77
C ALA A 23 30.26 -78.05 12.38
N ILE A 24 31.20 -77.91 11.45
CA ILE A 24 31.51 -76.63 10.81
C ILE A 24 30.61 -76.48 9.60
N GLU A 25 29.76 -75.45 9.59
CA GLU A 25 28.91 -75.09 8.46
C GLU A 25 29.50 -73.87 7.75
N GLY A 26 29.56 -73.91 6.41
CA GLY A 26 30.16 -72.87 5.56
C GLY A 26 31.36 -73.36 4.75
N ALA A 27 31.63 -72.73 3.61
CA ALA A 27 32.80 -72.99 2.76
C ALA A 27 33.63 -71.70 2.64
N HIS A 28 34.96 -71.86 2.60
CA HIS A 28 35.88 -70.74 2.36
C HIS A 28 36.01 -70.46 0.85
N GLY A 29 35.95 -69.17 0.48
CA GLY A 29 36.26 -68.67 -0.85
C GLY A 29 35.06 -68.58 -1.79
N VAL A 30 35.23 -67.75 -2.82
CA VAL A 30 34.31 -67.61 -3.96
C VAL A 30 34.82 -68.44 -5.14
N SER A 31 33.92 -68.83 -6.05
CA SER A 31 34.34 -69.37 -7.34
C SER A 31 35.29 -68.38 -8.05
N SER A 32 36.11 -68.86 -8.99
CA SER A 32 37.12 -68.05 -9.68
C SER A 32 36.58 -66.83 -10.46
N GLU A 33 35.26 -66.71 -10.58
CA GLU A 33 34.55 -65.62 -11.27
C GLU A 33 33.67 -64.78 -10.32
N GLY A 34 33.66 -65.10 -9.00
CA GLY A 34 32.83 -64.40 -8.02
C GLY A 34 33.60 -63.34 -7.22
N THR A 35 32.92 -62.26 -6.83
CA THR A 35 33.40 -61.32 -5.80
C THR A 35 32.78 -61.72 -4.46
N ALA A 36 33.60 -61.86 -3.42
CA ALA A 36 33.13 -62.30 -2.10
C ALA A 36 32.30 -61.21 -1.42
N ILE A 37 31.08 -61.54 -0.99
CA ILE A 37 30.26 -60.73 -0.09
C ILE A 37 30.33 -61.34 1.30
N SER A 38 31.25 -60.84 2.12
CA SER A 38 31.41 -61.29 3.51
C SER A 38 30.30 -60.71 4.39
N PHE A 39 29.69 -61.53 5.25
CA PHE A 39 28.69 -61.10 6.22
C PHE A 39 28.74 -61.96 7.49
N GLU A 40 28.24 -61.43 8.61
CA GLU A 40 28.07 -62.19 9.85
C GLU A 40 26.60 -62.56 10.06
N GLU A 41 26.34 -63.71 10.67
CA GLU A 41 24.97 -64.16 10.97
C GLU A 41 24.21 -63.23 11.93
N THR A 42 24.95 -62.39 12.68
CA THR A 42 24.39 -61.41 13.61
C THR A 42 24.08 -60.07 12.96
N TRP A 43 24.43 -59.88 11.69
CA TRP A 43 24.19 -58.61 11.00
C TRP A 43 22.71 -58.33 10.82
N THR A 44 22.36 -57.06 10.98
CA THR A 44 21.06 -56.55 10.56
C THR A 44 20.96 -56.55 9.04
N SER A 45 19.73 -56.52 8.52
CA SER A 45 19.49 -56.35 7.07
C SER A 45 20.15 -55.07 6.53
N GLN A 46 20.29 -54.04 7.38
CA GLN A 46 21.01 -52.81 7.07
C GLN A 46 22.50 -53.04 6.86
N GLN A 47 23.17 -53.74 7.79
CA GLN A 47 24.59 -54.04 7.67
C GLN A 47 24.88 -54.91 6.44
N LEU A 48 24.04 -55.91 6.19
CA LEU A 48 24.18 -56.77 5.00
C LEU A 48 23.95 -55.98 3.71
N GLY A 49 22.91 -55.15 3.64
CA GLY A 49 22.59 -54.37 2.44
C GLY A 49 23.67 -53.36 2.08
N GLN A 50 24.20 -52.63 3.08
CA GLN A 50 25.32 -51.70 2.90
C GLN A 50 26.60 -52.41 2.45
N GLN A 51 26.84 -53.63 2.93
CA GLN A 51 28.00 -54.41 2.51
C GLN A 51 27.87 -54.87 1.06
N ILE A 52 26.67 -55.27 0.62
CA ILE A 52 26.44 -55.65 -0.78
C ILE A 52 26.68 -54.45 -1.70
N GLU A 53 26.15 -53.27 -1.34
CA GLU A 53 26.36 -52.02 -2.09
C GLU A 53 27.86 -51.72 -2.24
N SER A 54 28.58 -51.65 -1.11
CA SER A 54 30.02 -51.38 -1.08
C SER A 54 30.85 -52.32 -1.97
N ILE A 55 30.54 -53.62 -1.93
CA ILE A 55 31.30 -54.63 -2.68
C ILE A 55 30.99 -54.57 -4.18
N VAL A 56 29.73 -54.34 -4.55
CA VAL A 56 29.35 -54.25 -5.96
C VAL A 56 29.93 -52.99 -6.59
N ASP A 57 29.90 -51.85 -5.91
CA ASP A 57 30.52 -50.62 -6.40
C ASP A 57 32.04 -50.77 -6.54
N ALA A 58 32.68 -51.49 -5.61
CA ALA A 58 34.11 -51.77 -5.65
C ALA A 58 34.53 -52.79 -6.73
N SER A 59 33.58 -53.56 -7.28
CA SER A 59 33.87 -54.64 -8.25
C SER A 59 34.35 -54.15 -9.63
N GLN A 60 34.24 -52.84 -9.92
CA GLN A 60 34.56 -52.22 -11.21
C GLN A 60 33.78 -52.81 -12.41
N ALA A 61 32.68 -53.52 -12.17
CA ALA A 61 31.85 -54.12 -13.21
C ALA A 61 31.00 -53.11 -14.01
N GLY A 62 31.12 -51.80 -13.74
CA GLY A 62 30.28 -50.75 -14.33
C GLY A 62 28.83 -50.73 -13.81
N ILE A 63 28.55 -51.53 -12.78
CA ILE A 63 27.28 -51.59 -12.06
C ILE A 63 27.38 -50.67 -10.85
N ASP A 64 26.37 -49.82 -10.66
CA ASP A 64 26.25 -48.90 -9.52
C ASP A 64 25.13 -49.41 -8.61
N ALA A 65 25.51 -49.91 -7.44
CA ALA A 65 24.59 -50.43 -6.44
C ALA A 65 24.09 -49.29 -5.54
N SER A 66 22.83 -49.38 -5.11
CA SER A 66 22.25 -48.37 -4.22
C SER A 66 21.30 -49.00 -3.22
N TYR A 67 21.62 -48.87 -1.93
CA TYR A 67 20.88 -49.47 -0.82
C TYR A 67 20.01 -48.44 -0.07
N ALA A 68 18.78 -48.84 0.27
CA ALA A 68 17.90 -48.10 1.16
C ALA A 68 17.32 -48.98 2.26
N PHE A 69 17.54 -48.55 3.51
CA PHE A 69 16.89 -49.12 4.68
C PHE A 69 15.42 -48.70 4.75
N ARG A 70 14.50 -49.66 4.93
CA ARG A 70 13.06 -49.41 5.09
C ARG A 70 12.49 -50.27 6.20
N SER A 71 12.37 -49.70 7.40
CA SER A 71 11.82 -50.38 8.57
C SER A 71 10.37 -50.85 8.37
N THR A 72 10.12 -52.14 8.57
CA THR A 72 8.78 -52.68 8.85
C THR A 72 8.45 -52.37 10.31
N THR A 73 7.60 -51.37 10.57
CA THR A 73 7.06 -51.11 11.92
C THR A 73 5.64 -51.64 12.03
N VAL A 74 5.11 -51.79 13.25
CA VAL A 74 3.67 -52.06 13.47
C VAL A 74 2.75 -51.00 12.85
N ALA A 75 3.26 -49.81 12.54
CA ALA A 75 2.54 -48.75 11.82
C ALA A 75 2.64 -48.87 10.29
N ASN A 76 3.52 -49.72 9.76
CA ASN A 76 3.70 -49.96 8.33
C ASN A 76 3.99 -51.46 8.05
N PRO A 77 3.00 -52.34 8.28
CA PRO A 77 3.18 -53.79 8.23
C PRO A 77 3.42 -54.35 6.82
N ASN A 78 3.27 -53.53 5.78
CA ASN A 78 3.42 -53.92 4.38
C ASN A 78 4.63 -53.27 3.70
N SER A 79 5.55 -52.67 4.46
CA SER A 79 6.82 -52.22 3.89
C SER A 79 7.50 -53.39 3.18
N PRO A 80 7.91 -53.27 1.91
CA PRO A 80 8.54 -54.36 1.15
C PRO A 80 9.94 -54.76 1.67
N GLY A 81 10.34 -54.25 2.84
CA GLY A 81 11.66 -54.41 3.42
C GLY A 81 12.70 -53.48 2.78
N ASP A 82 13.95 -53.66 3.17
CA ASP A 82 15.09 -52.96 2.61
C ASP A 82 15.20 -53.18 1.10
N ARG A 83 15.65 -52.17 0.35
CA ARG A 83 15.70 -52.21 -1.11
C ARG A 83 17.11 -51.96 -1.62
N LEU A 84 17.54 -52.78 -2.58
CA LEU A 84 18.79 -52.64 -3.29
C LEU A 84 18.50 -52.47 -4.78
N THR A 85 19.14 -51.49 -5.42
CA THR A 85 19.06 -51.26 -6.87
C THR A 85 20.44 -51.49 -7.47
N PHE A 86 20.51 -52.12 -8.64
CA PHE A 86 21.74 -52.30 -9.41
C PHE A 86 21.59 -51.56 -10.74
N LEU A 87 22.06 -50.33 -10.78
CA LEU A 87 22.02 -49.51 -11.99
C LEU A 87 23.02 -50.05 -13.01
N ASN A 88 22.62 -50.04 -14.28
CA ASN A 88 23.39 -50.54 -15.43
C ASN A 88 23.60 -52.06 -15.48
N ALA A 89 23.02 -52.83 -14.55
CA ALA A 89 22.99 -54.28 -14.64
C ALA A 89 22.06 -54.75 -15.78
N GLU A 90 22.56 -55.63 -16.63
CA GLU A 90 21.80 -56.19 -17.77
C GLU A 90 20.99 -57.44 -17.42
N SER A 91 21.38 -58.14 -16.35
CA SER A 91 20.68 -59.34 -15.85
C SER A 91 20.85 -59.50 -14.34
N PHE A 92 19.94 -60.26 -13.71
CA PHE A 92 20.01 -60.59 -12.29
C PHE A 92 19.65 -62.06 -12.05
N ALA A 93 20.46 -62.76 -11.26
CA ALA A 93 20.18 -64.11 -10.79
C ALA A 93 20.66 -64.25 -9.33
N SER A 94 19.88 -64.91 -8.49
CA SER A 94 20.23 -65.13 -7.08
C SER A 94 19.80 -66.53 -6.63
N THR A 95 20.68 -67.21 -5.90
CA THR A 95 20.36 -68.43 -5.14
C THR A 95 20.03 -68.12 -3.67
N ALA A 96 20.33 -66.90 -3.21
CA ALA A 96 19.91 -66.38 -1.92
C ALA A 96 18.41 -66.01 -1.94
N PRO A 97 17.72 -66.01 -0.78
CA PRO A 97 16.31 -65.64 -0.66
C PRO A 97 16.08 -64.13 -0.83
N LEU A 98 16.60 -63.55 -1.91
CA LEU A 98 16.35 -62.19 -2.35
C LEU A 98 15.12 -62.19 -3.27
N THR A 99 14.14 -61.36 -2.95
CA THR A 99 12.96 -61.18 -3.80
C THR A 99 13.29 -60.17 -4.89
N LEU A 100 13.37 -60.63 -6.15
CA LEU A 100 13.51 -59.72 -7.28
C LEU A 100 12.19 -58.96 -7.51
N ILE A 101 12.23 -57.64 -7.37
CA ILE A 101 11.18 -56.75 -7.86
C ILE A 101 11.58 -56.33 -9.27
N ALA A 102 11.12 -57.08 -10.27
CA ALA A 102 11.49 -56.84 -11.66
C ALA A 102 10.89 -55.51 -12.17
N GLY A 103 11.76 -54.60 -12.59
CA GLY A 103 11.38 -53.48 -13.47
C GLY A 103 11.53 -53.88 -14.94
N ALA A 104 10.87 -53.17 -15.86
CA ALA A 104 11.21 -53.28 -17.28
C ALA A 104 12.62 -52.69 -17.49
N HIS A 105 13.53 -53.46 -18.09
CA HIS A 105 14.86 -52.96 -18.43
C HIS A 105 14.76 -51.90 -19.54
N GLY A 106 15.42 -50.76 -19.35
CA GLY A 106 15.43 -49.65 -20.29
C GLY A 106 14.21 -48.72 -20.19
N VAL A 107 14.08 -47.82 -21.16
CA VAL A 107 12.94 -46.91 -21.29
C VAL A 107 12.20 -47.20 -22.60
N THR A 108 10.89 -46.95 -22.64
CA THR A 108 10.12 -47.03 -23.89
C THR A 108 10.75 -46.14 -24.97
N ALA A 109 10.73 -46.58 -26.23
CA ALA A 109 11.32 -45.83 -27.34
C ALA A 109 10.83 -44.37 -27.37
N GLY A 110 11.75 -43.43 -27.56
CA GLY A 110 11.48 -41.98 -27.54
C GLY A 110 11.49 -41.34 -26.14
N ARG A 111 11.91 -42.06 -25.09
CA ARG A 111 12.10 -41.51 -23.73
C ARG A 111 13.58 -41.44 -23.38
N VAL A 112 13.94 -40.47 -22.53
CA VAL A 112 15.28 -40.37 -21.92
C VAL A 112 15.28 -41.06 -20.55
N ARG A 113 16.37 -41.74 -20.23
CA ARG A 113 16.54 -42.43 -18.95
C ARG A 113 16.93 -41.44 -17.85
N VAL A 114 16.22 -41.48 -16.72
CA VAL A 114 16.62 -40.85 -15.46
C VAL A 114 17.12 -41.95 -14.51
N PRO A 115 18.44 -42.14 -14.33
CA PRO A 115 18.95 -43.18 -13.45
C PRO A 115 18.80 -42.78 -11.98
N ILE A 116 18.06 -43.57 -11.20
CA ILE A 116 17.88 -43.36 -9.75
C ILE A 116 18.12 -44.65 -8.97
N GLY A 117 18.93 -44.56 -7.91
CA GLY A 117 19.16 -45.66 -6.98
C GLY A 117 18.14 -45.68 -5.85
N ALA A 118 17.93 -46.84 -5.21
CA ALA A 118 16.98 -46.95 -4.10
C ALA A 118 17.38 -46.08 -2.90
N GLY A 119 18.69 -45.90 -2.68
CA GLY A 119 19.29 -45.11 -1.60
C GLY A 119 19.44 -43.63 -1.89
N TYR A 120 19.05 -43.16 -3.09
CA TYR A 120 19.22 -41.75 -3.44
C TYR A 120 18.37 -40.86 -2.52
N THR A 121 18.98 -39.79 -2.01
CA THR A 121 18.25 -38.70 -1.36
C THR A 121 17.38 -37.96 -2.37
N ALA A 122 16.39 -37.20 -1.91
CA ALA A 122 15.54 -36.40 -2.80
C ALA A 122 16.37 -35.40 -3.65
N GLU A 123 17.44 -34.85 -3.10
CA GLU A 123 18.37 -33.99 -3.83
C GLU A 123 19.16 -34.76 -4.91
N GLN A 124 19.64 -35.98 -4.61
CA GLN A 124 20.30 -36.82 -5.62
C GLN A 124 19.34 -37.23 -6.75
N VAL A 125 18.06 -37.46 -6.44
CA VAL A 125 17.01 -37.67 -7.45
C VAL A 125 16.82 -36.42 -8.30
N ALA A 126 16.75 -35.23 -7.69
CA ALA A 126 16.65 -33.96 -8.42
C ALA A 126 17.87 -33.72 -9.33
N GLN A 127 19.08 -34.05 -8.87
CA GLN A 127 20.31 -34.00 -9.68
C GLN A 127 20.25 -34.96 -10.87
N ALA A 128 19.79 -36.20 -10.68
CA ALA A 128 19.61 -37.15 -11.77
C ALA A 128 18.58 -36.67 -12.81
N MET A 129 17.48 -36.06 -12.35
CA MET A 129 16.47 -35.46 -13.22
C MET A 129 17.03 -34.28 -14.02
N ALA A 130 17.70 -33.33 -13.36
CA ALA A 130 18.28 -32.17 -14.04
C ALA A 130 19.35 -32.58 -15.07
N ALA A 131 20.20 -33.56 -14.73
CA ALA A 131 21.19 -34.10 -15.66
C ALA A 131 20.54 -34.73 -16.90
N ALA A 132 19.48 -35.52 -16.70
CA ALA A 132 18.76 -36.13 -17.81
C ALA A 132 18.09 -35.07 -18.71
N ILE A 133 17.44 -34.06 -18.13
CA ILE A 133 16.79 -32.97 -18.88
C ILE A 133 17.81 -32.17 -19.69
N ASN A 134 18.94 -31.77 -19.06
CA ASN A 134 19.99 -31.00 -19.71
C ASN A 134 20.81 -31.80 -20.74
N SER A 135 20.65 -33.14 -20.78
CA SER A 135 21.33 -34.00 -21.77
C SER A 135 20.58 -34.14 -23.09
N ASP A 136 19.31 -33.71 -23.15
CA ASP A 136 18.46 -33.81 -24.33
C ASP A 136 18.52 -32.50 -25.16
N PRO A 137 18.52 -32.53 -26.50
CA PRO A 137 18.53 -31.34 -27.38
C PRO A 137 17.35 -30.34 -27.29
N PHE A 138 16.49 -30.38 -26.26
CA PHE A 138 15.41 -29.40 -26.08
C PHE A 138 15.92 -28.09 -25.44
N THR A 139 15.17 -26.99 -25.59
CA THR A 139 15.59 -25.65 -25.11
C THR A 139 15.49 -25.43 -23.61
N ALA A 140 14.86 -26.35 -22.87
CA ALA A 140 14.65 -26.22 -21.44
C ALA A 140 15.98 -26.37 -20.68
N VAL A 141 16.14 -25.61 -19.61
CA VAL A 141 17.29 -25.69 -18.70
C VAL A 141 16.81 -26.08 -17.32
N ALA A 142 17.41 -27.11 -16.74
CA ALA A 142 17.09 -27.61 -15.41
C ALA A 142 18.20 -27.25 -14.41
N THR A 143 17.82 -26.62 -13.29
CA THR A 143 18.71 -26.25 -12.19
C THR A 143 18.22 -26.90 -10.89
N VAL A 144 19.14 -27.36 -10.05
CA VAL A 144 18.80 -28.07 -8.80
C VAL A 144 18.87 -27.13 -7.61
N TYR A 145 17.84 -27.15 -6.77
CA TYR A 145 17.79 -26.48 -5.47
C TYR A 145 17.26 -27.47 -4.42
N GLY A 146 18.18 -28.14 -3.72
CA GLY A 146 17.82 -29.22 -2.80
C GLY A 146 17.03 -30.32 -3.52
N ALA A 147 15.82 -30.61 -3.04
CA ALA A 147 14.94 -31.62 -3.65
C ALA A 147 14.15 -31.12 -4.89
N THR A 148 14.31 -29.85 -5.27
CA THR A 148 13.56 -29.21 -6.35
C THR A 148 14.40 -29.11 -7.62
N VAL A 149 13.77 -29.36 -8.76
CA VAL A 149 14.33 -29.04 -10.09
C VAL A 149 13.57 -27.85 -10.64
N GLU A 150 14.23 -26.70 -10.72
CA GLU A 150 13.70 -25.52 -11.39
C GLU A 150 13.91 -25.67 -12.90
N LEU A 151 12.86 -25.42 -13.68
CA LEU A 151 12.89 -25.51 -15.14
C LEU A 151 12.69 -24.13 -15.74
N THR A 152 13.61 -23.69 -16.59
CA THR A 152 13.48 -22.46 -17.38
C THR A 152 13.44 -22.78 -18.89
N LYS A 153 12.91 -21.85 -19.70
CA LYS A 153 12.80 -21.99 -21.17
C LYS A 153 11.99 -23.21 -21.65
N VAL A 154 11.03 -23.65 -20.84
CA VAL A 154 10.04 -24.66 -21.25
C VAL A 154 9.10 -24.02 -22.27
N ALA A 155 9.05 -24.56 -23.49
CA ALA A 155 8.19 -24.01 -24.54
C ALA A 155 6.71 -24.31 -24.25
N SER A 156 5.83 -23.31 -24.43
CA SER A 156 4.37 -23.47 -24.24
C SER A 156 3.74 -24.53 -25.16
N ALA A 157 4.35 -24.79 -26.32
CA ALA A 157 3.92 -25.85 -27.23
C ALA A 157 4.19 -27.26 -26.71
N ASN A 158 5.13 -27.42 -25.77
CA ASN A 158 5.52 -28.68 -25.15
C ASN A 158 5.61 -28.50 -23.62
N PRO A 159 4.47 -28.35 -22.92
CA PRO A 159 4.45 -28.15 -21.48
C PRO A 159 4.93 -29.40 -20.73
N VAL A 160 5.37 -29.22 -19.48
CA VAL A 160 5.72 -30.34 -18.60
C VAL A 160 4.46 -31.15 -18.30
N ALA A 161 4.51 -32.46 -18.55
CA ALA A 161 3.42 -33.38 -18.26
C ALA A 161 3.92 -34.52 -17.36
N ILE A 162 3.32 -34.66 -16.18
CA ILE A 162 3.64 -35.74 -15.24
C ILE A 162 2.57 -36.84 -15.41
N THR A 163 2.97 -38.04 -15.83
CA THR A 163 2.07 -39.19 -15.98
C THR A 163 2.60 -40.36 -15.14
N TYR A 164 1.72 -40.99 -14.34
CA TYR A 164 2.06 -42.15 -13.48
C TYR A 164 3.17 -41.91 -12.43
N ALA A 165 3.40 -40.66 -12.02
CA ALA A 165 4.38 -40.31 -10.99
C ALA A 165 3.74 -39.44 -9.89
N PRO A 166 2.90 -40.03 -9.02
CA PRO A 166 2.11 -39.28 -8.02
C PRO A 166 2.93 -38.62 -6.91
N GLN A 167 4.23 -38.90 -6.85
CA GLN A 167 5.17 -38.33 -5.89
C GLN A 167 5.96 -37.14 -6.47
N LEU A 168 5.86 -36.88 -7.77
CA LEU A 168 6.43 -35.69 -8.39
C LEU A 168 5.37 -34.60 -8.44
N ASP A 169 5.72 -33.41 -7.96
CA ASP A 169 4.87 -32.23 -8.06
C ASP A 169 5.43 -31.28 -9.12
N LEU A 170 4.52 -30.64 -9.87
CA LEU A 170 4.83 -29.54 -10.76
C LEU A 170 4.00 -28.35 -10.30
N ALA A 171 4.70 -27.32 -9.83
CA ALA A 171 4.11 -26.07 -9.40
C ALA A 171 4.96 -24.90 -9.89
N GLY A 172 4.34 -23.72 -9.99
CA GLY A 172 4.96 -22.52 -10.53
C GLY A 172 4.56 -22.27 -11.98
N GLU A 173 4.29 -21.00 -12.27
CA GLU A 173 4.06 -20.45 -13.60
C GLU A 173 5.07 -19.32 -13.80
N GLY A 174 5.47 -18.99 -15.03
CA GLY A 174 6.10 -17.69 -15.32
C GLY A 174 7.62 -17.63 -15.48
N GLY A 175 8.17 -16.42 -15.27
CA GLY A 175 9.52 -16.00 -15.68
C GLY A 175 10.70 -16.51 -14.84
N GLY A 176 10.42 -17.24 -13.75
CA GLY A 176 11.42 -17.74 -12.79
C GLY A 176 11.80 -16.72 -11.71
N GLY A 177 12.86 -17.06 -10.95
CA GLY A 177 13.43 -16.21 -9.90
C GLY A 177 12.79 -16.39 -8.52
N ASP A 178 13.44 -15.82 -7.51
CA ASP A 178 12.96 -15.83 -6.12
C ASP A 178 11.96 -14.69 -5.90
N ILE A 179 10.88 -14.96 -5.14
CA ILE A 179 9.92 -13.92 -4.76
C ILE A 179 10.58 -12.97 -3.75
N THR A 180 10.68 -11.70 -4.12
CA THR A 180 11.36 -10.66 -3.34
C THR A 180 10.42 -9.65 -2.70
N GLY A 181 9.16 -9.57 -3.15
CA GLY A 181 8.17 -8.67 -2.57
C GLY A 181 6.75 -9.19 -2.71
N MET A 182 5.90 -8.89 -1.73
CA MET A 182 4.47 -9.20 -1.75
C MET A 182 3.65 -8.05 -1.18
N ALA A 183 2.50 -7.75 -1.78
CA ALA A 183 1.62 -6.67 -1.33
C ALA A 183 0.15 -6.96 -1.64
N TYR A 184 -0.75 -6.46 -0.80
CA TYR A 184 -2.19 -6.59 -0.98
C TYR A 184 -2.78 -5.38 -1.71
N ILE A 185 -3.56 -5.62 -2.77
CA ILE A 185 -4.48 -4.65 -3.36
C ILE A 185 -5.91 -5.08 -3.03
N GLY A 186 -6.54 -4.38 -2.08
CA GLY A 186 -7.74 -4.88 -1.43
C GLY A 186 -7.46 -6.21 -0.75
N GLU A 187 -8.15 -7.26 -1.17
CA GLU A 187 -7.89 -8.62 -0.67
C GLU A 187 -6.89 -9.40 -1.55
N GLN A 188 -6.48 -8.87 -2.72
CA GLN A 188 -5.68 -9.61 -3.70
C GLN A 188 -4.21 -9.52 -3.34
N LEU A 189 -3.56 -10.66 -3.10
CA LEU A 189 -2.12 -10.70 -2.89
C LEU A 189 -1.40 -10.74 -4.23
N TYR A 190 -0.45 -9.83 -4.41
CA TYR A 190 0.48 -9.78 -5.53
C TYR A 190 1.88 -10.10 -5.05
N ALA A 191 2.72 -10.58 -5.97
CA ALA A 191 4.13 -10.82 -5.72
C ALA A 191 4.99 -10.45 -6.92
N VAL A 192 6.25 -10.08 -6.65
CA VAL A 192 7.29 -9.86 -7.67
C VAL A 192 8.50 -10.74 -7.42
N SER A 193 9.24 -11.09 -8.48
CA SER A 193 10.51 -11.82 -8.37
C SER A 193 11.74 -11.02 -8.81
N ASP A 194 12.91 -11.47 -8.39
CA ASP A 194 14.22 -10.93 -8.83
C ASP A 194 14.53 -11.17 -10.31
N ALA A 195 13.73 -11.97 -11.02
CA ALA A 195 13.76 -12.13 -12.47
C ALA A 195 12.73 -11.24 -13.21
N GLY A 196 12.05 -10.34 -12.49
CA GLY A 196 11.06 -9.39 -13.03
C GLY A 196 9.68 -9.98 -13.25
N GLY A 197 9.38 -11.16 -12.70
CA GLY A 197 8.05 -11.73 -12.79
C GLY A 197 7.05 -10.99 -11.90
N LEU A 198 5.87 -10.69 -12.43
CA LEU A 198 4.71 -10.24 -11.64
C LEU A 198 3.69 -11.39 -11.55
N TYR A 199 3.19 -11.61 -10.35
CA TYR A 199 2.29 -12.71 -10.03
C TYR A 199 1.12 -12.22 -9.18
N TYR A 200 -0.01 -12.91 -9.27
CA TYR A 200 -1.04 -12.86 -8.23
C TYR A 200 -1.15 -14.22 -7.54
N ILE A 201 -1.51 -14.21 -6.26
CA ILE A 201 -1.74 -15.44 -5.50
C ILE A 201 -3.25 -15.64 -5.38
N ASP A 202 -3.76 -16.80 -5.79
CA ASP A 202 -5.19 -17.05 -5.66
C ASP A 202 -5.66 -17.10 -4.20
N ARG A 203 -6.92 -16.67 -4.01
CA ARG A 203 -7.60 -16.73 -2.70
C ARG A 203 -8.42 -18.01 -2.57
N ASN A 204 -7.95 -19.14 -3.08
CA ASN A 204 -8.82 -20.30 -3.26
C ASN A 204 -9.49 -20.73 -1.94
N SER A 205 -10.81 -20.80 -1.94
CA SER A 205 -11.72 -21.32 -0.89
C SER A 205 -11.41 -22.73 -0.33
N LEU A 206 -10.42 -23.45 -0.87
CA LEU A 206 -9.84 -24.64 -0.24
C LEU A 206 -8.81 -24.30 0.87
N THR A 207 -8.62 -23.02 1.19
CA THR A 207 -7.90 -22.52 2.36
C THR A 207 -8.63 -22.85 3.66
N ALA A 208 -7.88 -23.36 4.63
CA ALA A 208 -8.36 -24.01 5.85
C ALA A 208 -9.30 -23.16 6.75
N TYR A 209 -10.24 -23.85 7.41
CA TYR A 209 -10.77 -23.42 8.71
C TYR A 209 -9.78 -23.81 9.82
N ALA A 210 -9.69 -22.99 10.86
CA ALA A 210 -8.78 -23.13 12.01
C ALA A 210 -8.95 -24.42 12.87
N GLY A 211 -9.69 -25.43 12.39
CA GLY A 211 -10.05 -26.63 13.16
C GLY A 211 -9.81 -27.99 12.48
N GLY A 212 -9.22 -28.05 11.29
CA GLY A 212 -8.81 -29.33 10.69
C GLY A 212 -9.12 -29.46 9.20
N GLY A 213 -8.11 -29.23 8.36
CA GLY A 213 -8.19 -29.42 6.91
C GLY A 213 -6.90 -28.95 6.25
N SER A 214 -6.06 -29.91 5.89
CA SER A 214 -4.66 -29.74 5.50
C SER A 214 -4.46 -28.82 4.27
N TRP A 215 -3.40 -28.00 4.32
CA TRP A 215 -2.94 -26.90 3.44
C TRP A 215 -2.90 -27.21 1.93
N GLY A 216 -4.04 -27.55 1.33
CA GLY A 216 -4.04 -28.14 -0.01
C GLY A 216 -3.49 -29.57 -0.04
N PHE A 217 -3.40 -30.27 1.09
CA PHE A 217 -3.04 -31.69 1.14
C PHE A 217 -4.15 -32.51 1.78
N ARG A 218 -4.19 -33.81 1.51
CA ARG A 218 -5.08 -34.79 2.14
C ARG A 218 -4.28 -36.01 2.55
N PRO A 219 -4.45 -36.53 3.77
CA PRO A 219 -3.84 -37.80 4.14
C PRO A 219 -4.48 -38.94 3.33
N ARG A 220 -3.66 -39.87 2.84
CA ARG A 220 -4.07 -41.13 2.21
C ARG A 220 -3.57 -42.30 3.04
N ASP A 221 -4.49 -43.23 3.32
CA ASP A 221 -4.21 -44.51 3.99
C ASP A 221 -4.64 -45.66 3.06
N PRO A 222 -3.82 -46.04 2.08
CA PRO A 222 -4.10 -47.19 1.23
C PRO A 222 -3.79 -48.47 2.01
N GLN A 223 -4.81 -49.31 2.20
CA GLN A 223 -4.68 -50.60 2.89
C GLN A 223 -3.68 -51.48 2.15
N GLY A 224 -2.54 -51.81 2.78
CA GLY A 224 -1.50 -52.58 2.12
C GLY A 224 -0.24 -51.79 1.74
N GLU A 225 -0.26 -50.45 1.85
CA GLU A 225 0.81 -49.60 1.33
C GLU A 225 1.26 -48.54 2.36
N VAL A 226 2.31 -47.80 2.03
CA VAL A 226 2.81 -46.69 2.87
C VAL A 226 1.79 -45.55 2.89
N ARG A 227 1.51 -45.03 4.09
CA ARG A 227 0.70 -43.81 4.27
C ARG A 227 1.44 -42.60 3.72
N TYR A 228 0.73 -41.75 2.99
CA TYR A 228 1.31 -40.52 2.42
C TYR A 228 0.32 -39.37 2.48
N PHE A 229 0.83 -38.15 2.40
CA PHE A 229 0.01 -36.98 2.11
C PHE A 229 -0.05 -36.80 0.59
N GLU A 230 -1.26 -36.66 0.06
CA GLU A 230 -1.49 -36.35 -1.34
C GLU A 230 -1.85 -34.86 -1.43
N ARG A 231 -1.17 -34.09 -2.26
CA ARG A 231 -1.62 -32.73 -2.55
C ARG A 231 -2.96 -32.80 -3.30
N VAL A 232 -3.93 -31.99 -2.89
CA VAL A 232 -5.18 -31.82 -3.62
C VAL A 232 -4.84 -30.97 -4.86
N PRO A 233 -5.09 -31.45 -6.09
CA PRO A 233 -4.89 -30.63 -7.29
C PRO A 233 -5.69 -29.32 -7.17
N GLY A 234 -5.03 -28.19 -7.37
CA GLY A 234 -5.62 -26.85 -7.15
C GLY A 234 -5.80 -26.45 -5.68
N GLY A 235 -5.28 -27.23 -4.72
CA GLY A 235 -5.40 -26.96 -3.30
C GLY A 235 -4.27 -26.08 -2.73
N GLY A 236 -4.65 -25.22 -1.79
CA GLY A 236 -3.75 -24.23 -1.17
C GLY A 236 -3.49 -23.02 -2.08
N PRO A 237 -2.79 -21.98 -1.59
CA PRO A 237 -2.47 -20.79 -2.38
C PRO A 237 -1.58 -21.16 -3.58
N GLN A 238 -1.89 -20.63 -4.76
CA GLN A 238 -1.11 -20.81 -5.98
C GLN A 238 -0.67 -19.47 -6.55
N LEU A 239 0.58 -19.39 -7.00
CA LEU A 239 1.10 -18.27 -7.78
C LEU A 239 0.63 -18.42 -9.23
N HIS A 240 0.05 -17.35 -9.77
CA HIS A 240 -0.41 -17.23 -11.16
C HIS A 240 0.39 -16.13 -11.83
N TYR A 241 1.00 -16.43 -12.97
CA TYR A 241 1.89 -15.49 -13.66
C TYR A 241 1.09 -14.49 -14.50
N ILE A 242 1.36 -13.20 -14.28
CA ILE A 242 0.77 -12.11 -15.07
C ILE A 242 1.68 -11.78 -16.26
N GLY A 243 2.97 -11.58 -16.01
CA GLY A 243 3.92 -11.17 -17.04
C GLY A 243 5.30 -10.83 -16.49
N GLN A 244 6.26 -10.63 -17.40
CA GLN A 244 7.60 -10.14 -17.06
C GLN A 244 7.58 -8.63 -17.20
N VAL A 245 7.80 -7.94 -16.10
CA VAL A 245 7.92 -6.49 -16.08
C VAL A 245 9.33 -6.13 -16.51
N VAL A 246 9.41 -5.25 -17.51
CA VAL A 246 10.67 -4.75 -18.05
C VAL A 246 10.77 -3.25 -17.82
N ASP A 247 12.00 -2.78 -17.62
CA ASP A 247 12.29 -1.36 -17.58
C ASP A 247 12.05 -0.76 -18.98
N PRO A 248 11.14 0.21 -19.14
CA PRO A 248 10.83 0.83 -20.43
C PRO A 248 12.05 1.47 -21.11
N ALA A 249 13.04 1.92 -20.35
CA ALA A 249 14.24 2.56 -20.88
C ALA A 249 15.24 1.56 -21.49
N THR A 250 15.38 0.37 -20.88
CA THR A 250 16.39 -0.63 -21.29
C THR A 250 15.79 -1.85 -21.99
N GLY A 251 14.48 -2.08 -21.87
CA GLY A 251 13.78 -3.28 -22.35
C GLY A 251 14.19 -4.56 -21.62
N ARG A 252 14.89 -4.47 -20.49
CA ARG A 252 15.37 -5.62 -19.72
C ARG A 252 14.43 -5.91 -18.53
N PRO A 253 14.30 -7.17 -18.11
CA PRO A 253 13.56 -7.50 -16.90
C PRO A 253 14.10 -6.74 -15.69
N ILE A 254 13.20 -6.21 -14.86
CA ILE A 254 13.58 -5.49 -13.64
C ILE A 254 13.88 -6.51 -12.54
N ALA A 255 15.06 -6.41 -11.92
CA ALA A 255 15.41 -7.28 -10.80
C ALA A 255 14.83 -6.72 -9.49
N PHE A 256 13.57 -7.06 -9.21
CA PHE A 256 12.86 -6.51 -8.05
C PHE A 256 13.44 -6.99 -6.72
N SER A 257 13.38 -6.11 -5.73
CA SER A 257 13.85 -6.34 -4.35
C SER A 257 12.77 -6.18 -3.30
N GLY A 258 11.61 -5.61 -3.64
CA GLY A 258 10.49 -5.41 -2.73
C GLY A 258 9.24 -4.89 -3.44
N LEU A 259 8.08 -5.00 -2.78
CA LEU A 259 6.78 -4.60 -3.31
C LEU A 259 5.91 -4.01 -2.20
N ALA A 260 5.21 -2.93 -2.50
CA ALA A 260 4.27 -2.26 -1.61
C ALA A 260 2.97 -1.92 -2.35
N ALA A 261 1.87 -1.84 -1.62
CA ALA A 261 0.63 -1.29 -2.16
C ALA A 261 0.70 0.24 -2.17
N GLY A 262 0.10 0.86 -3.17
CA GLY A 262 -0.03 2.31 -3.22
C GLY A 262 -0.90 2.89 -2.10
N PRO A 263 -0.76 4.20 -1.81
CA PRO A 263 -1.57 4.89 -0.83
C PRO A 263 -3.05 4.85 -1.21
N GLN A 264 -3.92 4.62 -0.23
CA GLN A 264 -5.33 4.30 -0.50
C GLN A 264 -6.20 5.53 -0.72
N ASN A 265 -5.86 6.70 -0.16
CA ASN A 265 -6.66 7.92 -0.25
C ASN A 265 -5.96 9.06 -1.02
N ALA A 266 -4.66 8.92 -1.35
CA ALA A 266 -3.92 9.93 -2.10
C ALA A 266 -4.61 10.25 -3.45
N GLU A 267 -4.77 11.55 -3.74
CA GLU A 267 -5.49 12.06 -4.91
C GLU A 267 -6.90 11.45 -5.08
N GLY A 268 -7.64 11.26 -3.98
CA GLY A 268 -8.98 10.66 -4.01
C GLY A 268 -8.95 9.16 -4.32
N GLY A 269 -7.84 8.47 -4.00
CA GLY A 269 -7.66 7.04 -4.20
C GLY A 269 -7.19 6.65 -5.60
N LYS A 270 -6.66 7.61 -6.38
CA LYS A 270 -6.11 7.38 -7.72
C LYS A 270 -5.07 6.25 -7.76
N TYR A 271 -4.29 6.10 -6.69
CA TYR A 271 -3.21 5.11 -6.60
C TYR A 271 -3.59 3.85 -5.80
N ALA A 272 -4.85 3.68 -5.42
CA ALA A 272 -5.30 2.55 -4.58
C ALA A 272 -5.18 1.18 -5.27
N GLU A 273 -5.13 1.14 -6.61
CA GLU A 273 -4.86 -0.05 -7.43
C GLU A 273 -3.48 0.00 -8.12
N THR A 274 -2.52 0.73 -7.55
CA THR A 274 -1.13 0.77 -8.02
C THR A 274 -0.23 -0.03 -7.07
N LEU A 275 0.70 -0.81 -7.62
CA LEU A 275 1.78 -1.44 -6.86
C LEU A 275 3.05 -0.62 -7.02
N PHE A 276 3.84 -0.49 -5.96
CA PHE A 276 5.15 0.15 -6.00
C PHE A 276 6.23 -0.89 -5.73
N ALA A 277 7.08 -1.13 -6.74
CA ALA A 277 8.14 -2.11 -6.67
C ALA A 277 9.51 -1.42 -6.59
N SER A 278 10.44 -1.99 -5.83
CA SER A 278 11.83 -1.52 -5.73
C SER A 278 12.79 -2.46 -6.45
N ASP A 279 13.98 -1.98 -6.82
CA ASP A 279 15.11 -2.80 -7.24
C ASP A 279 16.38 -2.58 -6.41
N MET A 280 17.38 -3.44 -6.63
CA MET A 280 18.68 -3.37 -5.96
C MET A 280 19.59 -2.21 -6.43
N ALA A 281 19.16 -1.44 -7.43
CA ALA A 281 19.87 -0.23 -7.88
C ALA A 281 19.28 1.05 -7.27
N GLY A 282 18.32 0.92 -6.35
CA GLY A 282 17.69 2.04 -5.65
C GLY A 282 16.54 2.68 -6.42
N ASN A 283 16.05 2.02 -7.48
CA ASN A 283 14.89 2.52 -8.21
C ASN A 283 13.59 2.06 -7.58
N VAL A 284 12.57 2.92 -7.66
CA VAL A 284 11.18 2.61 -7.36
C VAL A 284 10.35 2.79 -8.63
N TYR A 285 9.54 1.79 -8.95
CA TYR A 285 8.65 1.73 -10.10
C TYR A 285 7.19 1.66 -9.64
N ALA A 286 6.28 2.24 -10.41
CA ALA A 286 4.85 2.08 -10.23
C ALA A 286 4.31 1.10 -11.27
N LEU A 287 3.56 0.09 -10.84
CA LEU A 287 3.02 -0.98 -11.67
C LEU A 287 1.50 -0.94 -11.65
N SER A 288 0.90 -1.05 -12.84
CA SER A 288 -0.55 -1.22 -12.97
C SER A 288 -1.01 -2.54 -12.37
N ALA A 289 -1.91 -2.48 -11.39
CA ALA A 289 -2.56 -3.63 -10.77
C ALA A 289 -4.09 -3.47 -10.81
N SER A 290 -4.80 -4.41 -10.20
CA SER A 290 -6.24 -4.26 -9.96
C SER A 290 -6.71 -5.14 -8.80
N ARG A 291 -7.86 -4.83 -8.19
CA ARG A 291 -8.52 -5.77 -7.27
C ARG A 291 -8.98 -7.05 -7.97
N ASP A 292 -9.22 -6.97 -9.27
CA ASP A 292 -9.49 -8.11 -10.16
C ASP A 292 -8.20 -8.50 -10.88
N PRO A 293 -7.49 -9.57 -10.46
CA PRO A 293 -6.20 -9.92 -11.02
C PRO A 293 -6.24 -10.27 -12.51
N SER A 294 -7.42 -10.59 -13.08
CA SER A 294 -7.56 -10.79 -14.52
C SER A 294 -7.38 -9.52 -15.36
N LYS A 295 -7.40 -8.35 -14.70
CA LYS A 295 -7.18 -7.03 -15.31
C LYS A 295 -5.82 -6.42 -14.99
N ALA A 296 -5.02 -7.09 -14.15
CA ALA A 296 -3.67 -6.62 -13.84
C ALA A 296 -2.76 -6.84 -15.05
N THR A 297 -2.06 -5.78 -15.47
CA THR A 297 -1.17 -5.82 -16.63
C THR A 297 0.31 -5.79 -16.24
N GLY A 298 0.64 -5.24 -15.07
CA GLY A 298 2.03 -5.02 -14.67
C GLY A 298 2.76 -3.97 -15.51
N GLU A 299 2.03 -3.14 -16.25
CA GLU A 299 2.60 -2.03 -17.01
C GLU A 299 3.28 -1.03 -16.06
N VAL A 300 4.48 -0.58 -16.42
CA VAL A 300 5.21 0.45 -15.66
C VAL A 300 4.61 1.82 -15.95
N LEU A 301 4.11 2.48 -14.91
CA LEU A 301 3.36 3.72 -15.02
C LEU A 301 4.27 4.95 -14.88
N GLY A 302 4.08 5.93 -15.76
CA GLY A 302 4.75 7.24 -15.72
C GLY A 302 4.09 8.22 -14.73
N ILE A 303 4.00 7.86 -13.45
CA ILE A 303 3.31 8.68 -12.43
C ILE A 303 4.25 9.57 -11.61
N PHE A 304 5.56 9.42 -11.77
CA PHE A 304 6.52 10.26 -11.09
C PHE A 304 6.72 11.58 -11.84
N ARG A 305 7.54 12.48 -11.27
CA ARG A 305 7.82 13.82 -11.81
C ARG A 305 8.10 13.76 -13.33
N ASP A 306 7.48 14.67 -14.07
CA ASP A 306 7.60 14.81 -15.53
C ASP A 306 7.22 13.54 -16.33
N GLY A 307 6.36 12.69 -15.75
CA GLY A 307 5.92 11.43 -16.38
C GLY A 307 6.95 10.32 -16.29
N ALA A 308 7.96 10.45 -15.42
CA ALA A 308 8.98 9.43 -15.23
C ALA A 308 8.35 8.11 -14.74
N THR A 309 8.89 7.00 -15.24
CA THR A 309 8.47 5.63 -14.93
C THR A 309 9.15 5.05 -13.70
N SER A 310 10.17 5.74 -13.19
CA SER A 310 10.85 5.40 -11.95
C SER A 310 11.40 6.64 -11.25
N ILE A 311 11.63 6.52 -9.94
CA ILE A 311 12.44 7.44 -9.15
C ILE A 311 13.64 6.69 -8.59
N ASN A 312 14.74 7.40 -8.40
CA ASN A 312 15.94 6.88 -7.76
C ASN A 312 16.39 7.90 -6.71
N SER A 313 16.64 7.44 -5.49
CA SER A 313 17.25 8.29 -4.46
C SER A 313 18.76 8.09 -4.49
N PRO A 314 19.56 9.12 -4.85
CA PRO A 314 21.02 8.99 -4.95
C PRO A 314 21.69 8.51 -3.66
N ASP A 315 21.06 8.79 -2.51
CA ASP A 315 21.59 8.50 -1.18
C ASP A 315 21.17 7.11 -0.67
N ILE A 316 20.29 6.40 -1.38
CA ILE A 316 19.78 5.07 -1.01
C ILE A 316 20.11 4.08 -2.14
N PRO A 317 21.33 3.53 -2.16
CA PRO A 317 21.80 2.72 -3.28
C PRO A 317 21.08 1.36 -3.40
N ASN A 318 20.60 0.80 -2.27
CA ASN A 318 19.89 -0.48 -2.24
C ASN A 318 18.56 -0.30 -1.49
N ILE A 319 17.44 -0.65 -2.13
CA ILE A 319 16.12 -0.67 -1.50
C ILE A 319 15.70 -2.13 -1.36
N TYR A 320 15.30 -2.57 -0.17
CA TYR A 320 14.78 -3.92 0.09
C TYR A 320 13.27 -3.94 0.36
N GLY A 321 12.66 -2.77 0.42
CA GLY A 321 11.27 -2.59 0.76
C GLY A 321 10.93 -1.11 0.71
N ILE A 322 9.68 -0.84 0.39
CA ILE A 322 9.08 0.49 0.41
C ILE A 322 7.86 0.36 1.31
N ASP A 323 7.54 1.40 2.03
CA ASP A 323 6.21 1.54 2.62
C ASP A 323 5.77 2.98 2.47
N PHE A 324 4.46 3.18 2.36
CA PHE A 324 3.90 4.52 2.33
C PHE A 324 3.59 4.96 3.75
N SER A 325 3.75 6.26 4.02
CA SER A 325 3.20 6.84 5.23
C SER A 325 1.70 6.52 5.29
N PRO A 326 1.15 6.17 6.46
CA PRO A 326 -0.29 6.07 6.61
C PRO A 326 -1.00 7.43 6.53
N ILE A 327 -0.23 8.53 6.47
CA ILE A 327 -0.74 9.89 6.34
C ILE A 327 -0.88 10.23 4.86
N ASP A 328 -2.08 10.05 4.33
CA ASP A 328 -2.47 10.54 3.01
C ASP A 328 -3.57 11.62 3.09
N TYR A 329 -3.75 12.21 4.28
CA TYR A 329 -4.67 13.29 4.56
C TYR A 329 -4.11 14.24 5.64
N ASN A 330 -4.71 15.42 5.75
CA ASN A 330 -4.33 16.42 6.74
C ASN A 330 -4.73 15.99 8.16
N LEU A 331 -3.78 15.95 9.09
CA LEU A 331 -4.03 15.51 10.47
C LEU A 331 -4.69 16.58 11.36
N TRP A 332 -4.85 17.82 10.89
CA TRP A 332 -5.67 18.81 11.59
C TRP A 332 -7.14 18.40 11.58
N HIS A 333 -7.72 18.25 12.76
CA HIS A 333 -9.13 17.93 12.95
C HIS A 333 -9.63 18.46 14.30
N TRP A 334 -10.95 18.57 14.48
CA TRP A 334 -11.50 18.94 15.78
C TRP A 334 -11.62 17.71 16.70
N THR A 335 -11.35 17.90 17.99
CA THR A 335 -11.37 16.85 19.01
C THR A 335 -11.91 17.41 20.34
N GLU A 336 -12.48 16.55 21.17
CA GLU A 336 -12.84 16.84 22.55
C GLU A 336 -11.88 16.19 23.56
N SER A 337 -10.79 15.54 23.10
CA SER A 337 -9.88 14.72 23.93
C SER A 337 -9.30 15.43 25.17
N ARG A 338 -9.15 16.76 25.13
CA ARG A 338 -8.58 17.57 26.22
C ARG A 338 -9.62 18.10 27.22
N LYS A 339 -10.91 17.99 26.91
CA LYS A 339 -12.06 18.25 27.79
C LYS A 339 -11.90 19.50 28.67
N ASN A 340 -11.74 19.32 29.98
CA ASN A 340 -11.70 20.38 30.99
C ASN A 340 -10.27 20.64 31.49
N ASP A 341 -9.24 20.32 30.71
CA ASP A 341 -7.85 20.65 31.03
C ASP A 341 -7.75 22.14 31.44
N GLU A 342 -6.99 22.43 32.49
CA GLU A 342 -6.80 23.81 32.95
C GLU A 342 -6.13 24.64 31.83
N GLY A 343 -6.72 25.78 31.49
CA GLY A 343 -6.25 26.60 30.35
C GLY A 343 -6.94 26.29 29.02
N HIS A 344 -7.66 25.18 28.90
CA HIS A 344 -8.41 24.79 27.70
C HIS A 344 -9.73 25.56 27.58
N GLY A 345 -10.15 25.81 26.34
CA GLY A 345 -11.41 26.46 26.01
C GLY A 345 -11.34 27.96 25.82
N ILE A 346 -12.50 28.60 25.80
CA ILE A 346 -12.67 29.98 25.36
C ILE A 346 -13.04 30.86 26.55
N TYR A 347 -12.10 31.68 27.01
CA TYR A 347 -12.31 32.61 28.12
C TYR A 347 -13.20 33.80 27.74
N GLN A 348 -13.88 34.38 28.73
CA GLN A 348 -14.57 35.66 28.55
C GLN A 348 -13.56 36.76 28.22
N THR A 349 -13.88 37.61 27.24
CA THR A 349 -13.07 38.79 26.92
C THR A 349 -13.48 39.98 27.78
N TYR A 350 -12.53 40.84 28.13
CA TYR A 350 -12.76 42.00 28.98
C TYR A 350 -13.68 43.05 28.33
N ASP A 351 -13.71 43.07 27.00
CA ASP A 351 -14.46 44.03 26.18
C ASP A 351 -15.83 43.53 25.74
N ALA A 352 -16.25 42.33 26.19
CA ALA A 352 -17.50 41.67 25.78
C ALA A 352 -17.67 41.54 24.25
N SER A 353 -16.58 41.60 23.48
CA SER A 353 -16.59 41.39 22.01
C SER A 353 -17.07 39.99 21.63
N ARG A 354 -16.97 39.02 22.54
CA ARG A 354 -17.58 37.69 22.42
C ARG A 354 -19.03 37.76 22.90
N VAL A 355 -19.93 38.17 22.01
CA VAL A 355 -21.37 38.14 22.27
C VAL A 355 -21.87 36.70 22.08
N PRO A 356 -22.67 36.12 22.99
CA PRO A 356 -23.37 34.86 22.75
C PRO A 356 -24.50 35.09 21.75
N ALA A 357 -24.17 35.38 20.51
CA ALA A 357 -25.12 35.45 19.42
C ALA A 357 -25.17 34.07 18.76
N GLU A 358 -26.37 33.52 18.63
CA GLU A 358 -26.71 32.29 17.89
C GLU A 358 -26.38 30.94 18.55
N GLY A 359 -26.96 30.65 19.71
CA GLY A 359 -26.96 29.28 20.26
C GLY A 359 -25.62 28.79 20.82
N TYR A 360 -24.61 29.65 20.82
CA TYR A 360 -23.29 29.45 21.42
C TYR A 360 -23.41 29.03 22.90
N ASN A 361 -23.18 27.76 23.20
CA ASN A 361 -23.06 27.29 24.56
C ASN A 361 -21.57 27.17 24.91
N PRO A 362 -20.98 28.15 25.62
CA PRO A 362 -19.56 28.14 25.96
C PRO A 362 -19.14 26.93 26.80
N LEU A 363 -20.08 26.21 27.43
CA LEU A 363 -19.84 24.97 28.17
C LEU A 363 -19.81 23.72 27.26
N LEU A 364 -20.40 23.77 26.05
CA LEU A 364 -20.38 22.66 25.08
C LEU A 364 -19.28 22.84 24.01
N GLU A 365 -19.04 24.08 23.56
CA GLU A 365 -18.04 24.37 22.52
C GLU A 365 -16.66 24.74 23.09
N GLY A 366 -16.59 25.12 24.37
CA GLY A 366 -15.32 25.37 25.07
C GLY A 366 -14.47 24.13 25.31
N ASN A 367 -15.00 22.93 25.06
CA ASN A 367 -14.29 21.67 25.23
C ASN A 367 -13.70 21.11 23.92
N ARG A 368 -13.85 21.82 22.79
CA ARG A 368 -13.26 21.45 21.51
C ARG A 368 -12.00 22.25 21.22
N SER A 369 -11.01 21.58 20.66
CA SER A 369 -9.84 22.19 20.06
C SER A 369 -9.55 21.55 18.71
N TYR A 370 -8.78 22.26 17.88
CA TYR A 370 -8.11 21.63 16.75
C TYR A 370 -6.86 20.93 17.25
N TYR A 371 -6.70 19.67 16.84
CA TYR A 371 -5.56 18.83 17.16
C TYR A 371 -4.88 18.39 15.88
N PHE A 372 -3.54 18.34 15.91
CA PHE A 372 -2.73 17.78 14.86
C PHE A 372 -2.14 16.46 15.35
N GLY A 373 -2.60 15.36 14.75
CA GLY A 373 -2.16 14.00 15.06
C GLY A 373 -3.23 12.98 14.71
N LEU A 374 -2.92 11.70 14.88
CA LEU A 374 -3.91 10.62 14.75
C LEU A 374 -4.58 10.43 16.11
N ASP A 375 -5.84 10.81 16.25
CA ASP A 375 -6.65 10.64 17.46
C ASP A 375 -7.25 9.22 17.51
N ASP A 376 -7.70 8.79 18.69
CA ASP A 376 -8.35 7.49 18.87
C ASP A 376 -9.75 7.53 18.23
N PRO A 377 -10.02 6.72 17.19
CA PRO A 377 -11.33 6.70 16.55
C PRO A 377 -12.41 6.05 17.42
N GLY A 378 -12.04 5.40 18.54
CA GLY A 378 -12.95 4.90 19.56
C GLY A 378 -13.31 5.93 20.65
N GLY A 379 -12.71 7.12 20.63
CA GLY A 379 -12.96 8.18 21.59
C GLY A 379 -14.34 8.86 21.43
N ASP A 380 -14.94 9.29 22.54
CA ASP A 380 -16.18 10.08 22.51
C ASP A 380 -15.93 11.46 21.88
N ALA A 381 -16.71 11.80 20.85
CA ALA A 381 -16.79 13.13 20.22
C ALA A 381 -15.50 13.65 19.55
N ASN A 382 -14.90 12.84 18.67
CA ASN A 382 -13.82 13.27 17.77
C ASN A 382 -14.29 13.32 16.31
N GLN A 383 -13.70 14.21 15.50
CA GLN A 383 -13.89 14.16 14.06
C GLN A 383 -13.36 12.83 13.50
N PRO A 384 -14.14 12.07 12.71
CA PRO A 384 -13.65 10.83 12.11
C PRO A 384 -12.44 11.07 11.22
N GLN A 385 -11.39 10.28 11.43
CA GLN A 385 -10.15 10.33 10.66
C GLN A 385 -10.02 9.10 9.74
N PRO A 386 -9.74 9.28 8.43
CA PRO A 386 -9.52 8.16 7.52
C PRO A 386 -8.42 7.22 8.00
N GLY A 387 -8.65 5.91 7.92
CA GLY A 387 -7.65 4.89 8.25
C GLY A 387 -7.28 4.76 9.74
N ALA A 388 -7.75 5.64 10.64
CA ALA A 388 -7.40 5.59 12.07
C ALA A 388 -7.75 4.25 12.73
N ASN A 389 -8.84 3.60 12.28
CA ASN A 389 -9.24 2.28 12.77
C ASN A 389 -8.17 1.20 12.54
N ASN A 390 -7.28 1.35 11.55
CA ASN A 390 -6.19 0.42 11.29
C ASN A 390 -5.14 0.41 12.42
N PHE A 391 -5.14 1.45 13.27
CA PHE A 391 -4.25 1.61 14.42
C PHE A 391 -4.93 1.29 15.76
N THR A 392 -6.21 0.86 15.74
CA THR A 392 -6.92 0.40 16.95
C THR A 392 -6.64 -1.07 17.24
N THR A 393 -6.77 -1.48 18.50
CA THR A 393 -6.28 -2.68 19.22
C THR A 393 -6.59 -4.09 18.65
N GLY A 394 -6.84 -4.26 17.35
CA GLY A 394 -6.85 -5.56 16.67
C GLY A 394 -5.47 -6.25 16.69
N GLN A 395 -5.45 -7.58 16.52
CA GLN A 395 -4.20 -8.31 16.30
C GLN A 395 -3.45 -7.72 15.10
N ASN A 396 -2.16 -7.39 15.28
CA ASN A 396 -1.27 -6.73 14.30
C ASN A 396 -1.45 -5.21 14.13
N SER A 397 -2.12 -4.54 15.06
CA SER A 397 -2.23 -3.07 15.08
C SER A 397 -1.24 -2.42 16.06
N ASP A 398 -0.61 -1.32 15.66
CA ASP A 398 0.29 -0.53 16.50
C ASP A 398 -0.48 0.63 17.16
N GLY A 399 -1.15 0.33 18.28
CA GLY A 399 -1.88 1.34 19.07
C GLY A 399 -1.02 2.47 19.63
N SER A 400 0.32 2.37 19.57
CA SER A 400 1.21 3.48 19.94
C SER A 400 1.16 4.65 18.96
N ARG A 401 0.52 4.47 17.80
CA ARG A 401 0.35 5.50 16.77
C ARG A 401 -0.88 6.39 16.97
N LEU A 402 -1.73 6.09 17.96
CA LEU A 402 -2.83 6.95 18.35
C LEU A 402 -2.35 8.02 19.36
N MET A 403 -3.07 9.12 19.41
CA MET A 403 -2.78 10.31 20.22
C MET A 403 -1.39 10.91 19.97
N THR A 404 -0.88 10.78 18.75
CA THR A 404 0.43 11.32 18.37
C THR A 404 0.45 11.80 16.91
N TYR A 405 1.31 12.77 16.63
CA TYR A 405 1.68 13.17 15.28
C TYR A 405 2.88 12.36 14.74
N ASN A 406 3.52 11.54 15.59
CA ASN A 406 4.73 10.77 15.23
C ASN A 406 4.39 9.51 14.42
N LEU A 407 4.07 9.74 13.16
CA LEU A 407 3.69 8.71 12.20
C LEU A 407 4.83 8.43 11.22
N PRO A 408 4.92 7.19 10.68
CA PRO A 408 5.95 6.85 9.70
C PRO A 408 5.96 7.80 8.51
N GLY A 409 7.16 8.17 8.03
CA GLY A 409 7.33 9.06 6.87
C GLY A 409 7.29 10.56 7.19
N GLY A 410 7.04 10.96 8.44
CA GLY A 410 6.91 12.35 8.85
C GLY A 410 5.50 12.89 8.61
N ALA A 411 5.06 13.79 9.48
CA ALA A 411 3.71 14.35 9.47
C ALA A 411 3.75 15.84 9.16
N GLN A 412 2.89 16.28 8.25
CA GLN A 412 2.71 17.70 7.95
C GLN A 412 1.27 18.04 7.57
N GLY A 413 0.87 19.29 7.78
CA GLY A 413 -0.43 19.78 7.34
C GLY A 413 -0.75 21.20 7.82
N SER A 414 -1.76 21.78 7.16
CA SER A 414 -2.18 23.18 7.35
C SER A 414 -3.64 23.30 7.76
N LEU A 415 -3.95 24.15 8.72
CA LEU A 415 -5.31 24.56 9.06
C LEU A 415 -5.48 26.04 8.74
N THR A 416 -6.36 26.37 7.80
CA THR A 416 -6.60 27.76 7.37
C THR A 416 -7.97 28.24 7.82
N SER A 417 -8.05 29.45 8.36
CA SER A 417 -9.31 30.10 8.71
C SER A 417 -10.11 30.53 7.48
N GLY A 418 -11.40 30.80 7.65
CA GLY A 418 -12.13 31.67 6.73
C GLY A 418 -11.55 33.09 6.71
N THR A 419 -12.03 33.92 5.79
CA THR A 419 -11.57 35.31 5.64
C THR A 419 -12.15 36.24 6.70
N PHE A 420 -11.40 37.26 7.10
CA PHE A 420 -11.84 38.34 7.96
C PHE A 420 -11.29 39.70 7.49
N SER A 421 -11.89 40.79 7.97
CA SER A 421 -11.58 42.15 7.52
C SER A 421 -11.05 43.04 8.64
N LEU A 422 -10.03 43.84 8.32
CA LEU A 422 -9.55 44.95 9.15
C LEU A 422 -9.68 46.30 8.43
N ALA A 423 -10.45 46.41 7.34
CA ALA A 423 -10.56 47.61 6.51
C ALA A 423 -11.03 48.88 7.27
N GLY A 424 -11.80 48.70 8.34
CA GLY A 424 -12.27 49.79 9.20
C GLY A 424 -11.34 50.15 10.37
N TYR A 425 -10.23 49.44 10.54
CA TYR A 425 -9.30 49.62 11.66
C TYR A 425 -8.03 50.35 11.24
N SER A 426 -7.46 51.10 12.17
CA SER A 426 -6.12 51.67 12.08
C SER A 426 -5.15 50.89 12.97
N ALA A 427 -3.84 51.03 12.72
CA ALA A 427 -2.82 50.45 13.59
C ALA A 427 -2.93 50.95 15.05
N ALA A 428 -3.51 52.14 15.27
CA ALA A 428 -3.72 52.70 16.61
C ALA A 428 -4.77 51.92 17.42
N ASP A 429 -5.68 51.21 16.74
CA ASP A 429 -6.70 50.37 17.37
C ASP A 429 -6.13 49.04 17.89
N LYS A 430 -4.87 48.73 17.54
CA LYS A 430 -4.13 47.54 17.98
C LYS A 430 -4.90 46.23 17.76
N PRO A 431 -5.37 45.96 16.53
CA PRO A 431 -6.03 44.69 16.22
C PRO A 431 -5.10 43.54 16.63
N THR A 432 -5.63 42.58 17.38
CA THR A 432 -4.85 41.52 18.01
C THR A 432 -5.59 40.19 17.88
N LEU A 433 -4.90 39.15 17.39
CA LEU A 433 -5.40 37.78 17.43
C LEU A 433 -4.99 37.11 18.74
N TYR A 434 -5.97 36.49 19.40
CA TYR A 434 -5.76 35.66 20.57
C TYR A 434 -6.19 34.22 20.26
N PHE A 435 -5.31 33.26 20.54
CA PHE A 435 -5.66 31.84 20.52
C PHE A 435 -5.00 31.11 21.68
N ASN A 436 -5.72 30.12 22.21
CA ASN A 436 -5.19 29.22 23.22
C ASN A 436 -4.60 27.99 22.51
N TYR A 437 -3.46 27.49 22.99
CA TYR A 437 -2.77 26.36 22.39
C TYR A 437 -2.15 25.45 23.45
N PHE A 438 -2.05 24.18 23.10
CA PHE A 438 -1.22 23.19 23.79
C PHE A 438 -0.24 22.66 22.75
N ALA A 439 1.04 22.93 22.93
CA ALA A 439 2.11 22.43 22.08
C ALA A 439 3.02 21.57 22.95
N ASP A 440 3.25 20.34 22.49
CA ASP A 440 4.10 19.33 23.12
C ASP A 440 4.84 18.63 21.99
N THR A 441 5.92 19.29 21.56
CA THR A 441 6.81 18.78 20.53
C THR A 441 8.09 18.28 21.16
N GLN A 442 9.05 17.77 20.38
CA GLN A 442 10.29 17.19 20.92
C GLN A 442 11.21 18.17 21.69
N ASN A 443 10.74 19.40 21.98
CA ASN A 443 11.43 20.44 22.72
C ASN A 443 12.84 20.70 22.14
N SER A 444 12.88 20.82 20.80
CA SER A 444 14.05 21.17 20.01
C SER A 444 13.75 22.41 19.19
N SER A 445 14.76 23.26 18.96
CA SER A 445 14.62 24.43 18.09
C SER A 445 14.53 24.08 16.60
N ASP A 446 14.89 22.85 16.21
CA ASP A 446 15.22 22.55 14.81
C ASP A 446 14.18 21.66 14.12
N PHE A 447 13.33 20.96 14.90
CA PHE A 447 12.42 19.93 14.40
C PHE A 447 11.04 20.05 15.08
N ASP A 448 10.00 19.47 14.47
CA ASP A 448 8.59 19.59 14.88
C ASP A 448 8.10 21.06 14.97
N GLY A 449 7.96 21.70 13.83
CA GLY A 449 7.58 23.12 13.72
C GLY A 449 6.07 23.32 13.71
N LEU A 450 5.56 24.06 14.69
CA LEU A 450 4.26 24.75 14.64
C LEU A 450 4.49 26.20 14.19
N ARG A 451 3.84 26.60 13.10
CA ARG A 451 3.96 27.94 12.52
C ARG A 451 2.59 28.57 12.31
N VAL A 452 2.50 29.88 12.50
CA VAL A 452 1.28 30.66 12.27
C VAL A 452 1.56 31.74 11.26
N PHE A 453 0.80 31.75 10.17
CA PHE A 453 0.92 32.70 9.09
C PHE A 453 -0.36 33.53 8.94
N ILE A 454 -0.23 34.68 8.30
CA ILE A 454 -1.36 35.50 7.84
C ILE A 454 -1.13 35.96 6.41
N SER A 455 -2.20 36.05 5.63
CA SER A 455 -2.18 36.51 4.25
C SER A 455 -3.48 37.28 3.93
N ASN A 456 -3.44 38.22 3.00
CA ASN A 456 -4.61 38.93 2.48
C ASN A 456 -5.03 38.46 1.08
N ASP A 457 -4.19 37.67 0.40
CA ASP A 457 -4.44 37.13 -0.94
C ASP A 457 -4.48 35.60 -0.98
N GLY A 458 -3.97 34.95 0.08
CA GLY A 458 -3.85 33.49 0.20
C GLY A 458 -2.64 32.90 -0.50
N ALA A 459 -1.82 33.72 -1.14
CA ALA A 459 -0.62 33.32 -1.88
C ALA A 459 0.64 33.78 -1.13
N ASP A 460 0.68 35.04 -0.70
CA ASP A 460 1.79 35.62 0.04
C ASP A 460 1.53 35.52 1.55
N TRP A 461 2.30 34.67 2.22
CA TRP A 461 2.12 34.36 3.64
C TRP A 461 3.20 35.02 4.51
N THR A 462 2.76 35.83 5.47
CA THR A 462 3.64 36.43 6.48
C THR A 462 3.69 35.56 7.73
N LEU A 463 4.86 35.10 8.13
CA LEU A 463 5.06 34.35 9.38
C LEU A 463 4.85 35.27 10.60
N MET A 464 3.98 34.86 11.51
CA MET A 464 3.59 35.62 12.70
C MET A 464 4.08 34.97 14.00
N ALA A 465 4.16 33.64 14.04
CA ALA A 465 4.61 32.91 15.23
C ALA A 465 5.20 31.55 14.87
N THR A 466 6.18 31.09 15.66
CA THR A 466 6.74 29.73 15.56
C THR A 466 7.40 29.26 16.86
N ASN A 467 7.53 27.94 17.04
CA ASN A 467 8.34 27.30 18.09
C ASN A 467 9.74 26.88 17.61
N THR A 468 10.02 26.96 16.31
CA THR A 468 11.30 26.51 15.72
C THR A 468 12.11 27.71 15.24
N ASP A 469 13.44 27.58 15.24
CA ASP A 469 14.35 28.61 14.77
C ASP A 469 14.21 28.81 13.24
N LEU A 470 14.42 30.04 12.81
CA LEU A 470 14.36 30.48 11.41
C LEU A 470 15.74 30.70 10.80
N ASP A 471 16.80 30.72 11.63
CA ASP A 471 18.16 31.00 11.20
C ASP A 471 18.95 29.71 10.95
N GLU A 472 19.00 29.24 9.70
CA GLU A 472 19.91 28.18 9.24
C GLU A 472 21.42 28.57 9.38
N ALA A 473 21.73 29.79 9.80
CA ALA A 473 23.08 30.38 9.77
C ALA A 473 23.69 30.74 11.15
N LEU A 474 23.04 30.44 12.27
CA LEU A 474 23.56 30.77 13.61
C LEU A 474 24.10 29.55 14.39
N PRO A 475 25.06 29.75 15.33
CA PRO A 475 25.64 28.67 16.11
C PRO A 475 24.57 27.95 16.95
N PRO A 476 24.72 26.63 17.22
CA PRO A 476 23.80 25.88 18.06
C PRO A 476 23.62 26.55 19.42
N GLY A 477 22.38 26.94 19.76
CA GLY A 477 22.02 27.55 21.04
C GLY A 477 21.71 29.05 21.03
N ALA A 478 21.68 29.70 19.86
CA ALA A 478 20.90 30.93 19.73
C ALA A 478 19.41 30.55 19.79
N SER A 479 18.64 31.20 20.65
CA SER A 479 17.18 30.96 20.75
C SER A 479 16.45 32.16 20.18
N ILE A 480 15.18 31.98 19.79
CA ILE A 480 14.24 33.07 19.45
C ILE A 480 14.26 34.19 20.50
N SER A 481 14.66 33.89 21.75
CA SER A 481 14.78 34.87 22.82
C SER A 481 15.91 35.91 22.65
N ASP A 482 16.93 35.64 21.82
CA ASP A 482 18.05 36.58 21.60
C ASP A 482 17.80 37.57 20.45
N ARG A 483 16.80 37.30 19.59
CA ARG A 483 16.29 38.28 18.63
C ARG A 483 14.78 38.15 18.47
N ARG A 484 14.09 39.20 18.90
CA ARG A 484 12.83 39.66 18.31
C ARG A 484 13.10 39.97 16.83
N ASP A 485 13.27 38.93 16.01
CA ASP A 485 13.67 39.09 14.63
C ASP A 485 12.58 39.87 13.89
N GLN A 486 13.01 41.03 13.42
CA GLN A 486 12.31 41.82 12.44
C GLN A 486 12.36 40.97 11.17
N GLY A 487 11.31 40.17 10.94
CA GLY A 487 11.11 39.58 9.62
C GLY A 487 11.19 40.68 8.55
N PRO A 488 11.40 40.33 7.26
CA PRO A 488 11.62 41.32 6.19
C PRO A 488 10.54 42.42 6.07
N TYR A 489 9.40 42.25 6.74
CA TYR A 489 8.26 43.17 6.77
C TYR A 489 8.00 43.90 8.11
N GLY A 490 8.94 43.89 9.07
CA GLY A 490 8.94 44.82 10.21
C GLY A 490 8.05 44.47 11.42
N GLY A 491 7.41 43.29 11.43
CA GLY A 491 6.71 42.72 12.59
C GLY A 491 7.64 41.94 13.53
N TYR A 492 7.22 41.74 14.78
CA TYR A 492 7.93 40.84 15.72
C TYR A 492 7.31 39.44 15.64
N ILE A 493 8.10 38.44 15.24
CA ILE A 493 7.70 37.03 15.30
C ILE A 493 7.53 36.62 16.77
N ARG A 494 6.43 35.94 17.07
CA ARG A 494 6.12 35.46 18.43
C ARG A 494 6.61 34.03 18.61
N GLU A 495 7.32 33.79 19.71
CA GLU A 495 7.65 32.44 20.16
C GLU A 495 6.38 31.70 20.60
N VAL A 496 6.22 30.47 20.10
CA VAL A 496 5.28 29.47 20.61
C VAL A 496 6.06 28.56 21.55
N ILE A 497 5.60 28.41 22.80
CA ILE A 497 6.27 27.58 23.80
C ILE A 497 5.72 26.16 23.74
N ASP A 498 6.58 25.18 23.50
CA ASP A 498 6.24 23.79 23.20
C ASP A 498 6.60 22.78 24.30
N LEU A 499 6.86 23.25 25.51
CA LEU A 499 7.30 22.43 26.66
C LEU A 499 6.25 21.44 27.21
N GLY A 500 5.13 21.25 26.51
CA GLY A 500 4.00 20.45 26.98
C GLY A 500 3.41 20.94 28.32
N GLY A 501 2.64 20.05 28.95
CA GLY A 501 2.16 20.13 30.33
C GLY A 501 1.09 21.18 30.67
N ASN A 502 0.99 22.29 29.93
CA ASN A 502 0.03 23.35 30.19
C ASN A 502 -0.51 23.96 28.90
N TRP A 503 -1.77 24.37 28.92
CA TRP A 503 -2.33 25.27 27.91
C TRP A 503 -1.78 26.69 28.09
N ARG A 504 -1.54 27.37 26.97
CA ARG A 504 -0.99 28.73 26.91
C ARG A 504 -1.84 29.58 25.96
N GLN A 505 -1.72 30.91 26.07
CA GLN A 505 -2.36 31.83 25.15
C GLN A 505 -1.32 32.60 24.35
N ALA A 506 -1.44 32.54 23.02
CA ALA A 506 -0.69 33.38 22.12
C ALA A 506 -1.42 34.69 21.86
N ARG A 507 -0.64 35.76 21.67
CA ARG A 507 -1.11 37.10 21.35
C ARG A 507 -0.34 37.66 20.16
N LEU A 508 -0.98 37.67 18.99
CA LEU A 508 -0.37 38.15 17.75
C LEU A 508 -0.85 39.57 17.43
N ASP A 509 0.09 40.47 17.19
CA ASP A 509 -0.20 41.86 16.80
C ASP A 509 -0.52 41.90 15.31
N LEU A 510 -1.72 42.35 14.96
CA LEU A 510 -2.18 42.48 13.58
C LEU A 510 -2.13 43.92 13.08
N SER A 511 -1.53 44.85 13.82
CA SER A 511 -1.57 46.29 13.49
C SER A 511 -1.01 46.61 12.10
N GLN A 512 -0.08 45.81 11.58
CA GLN A 512 0.46 45.95 10.23
C GLN A 512 -0.55 45.64 9.11
N PHE A 513 -1.61 44.89 9.42
CA PHE A 513 -2.70 44.53 8.51
C PHE A 513 -3.93 45.40 8.69
N ALA A 514 -3.87 46.41 9.57
CA ALA A 514 -4.97 47.36 9.75
C ALA A 514 -5.27 48.09 8.43
N GLY A 515 -6.55 48.19 8.08
CA GLY A 515 -7.00 48.75 6.81
C GLY A 515 -7.04 47.74 5.65
N GLN A 516 -6.56 46.50 5.85
CA GLN A 516 -6.63 45.45 4.84
C GLN A 516 -7.92 44.62 4.98
N ASP A 517 -8.35 44.05 3.87
CA ASP A 517 -9.49 43.13 3.79
C ASP A 517 -9.01 41.73 3.36
N ASN A 518 -9.91 40.75 3.35
CA ASN A 518 -9.66 39.39 2.86
C ASN A 518 -8.51 38.65 3.59
N LEU A 519 -8.28 39.00 4.86
CA LEU A 519 -7.24 38.40 5.68
C LEU A 519 -7.63 36.98 6.09
N ARG A 520 -6.65 36.08 6.13
CA ARG A 520 -6.81 34.70 6.58
C ARG A 520 -5.58 34.27 7.36
N VAL A 521 -5.78 33.41 8.36
CA VAL A 521 -4.70 32.87 9.21
C VAL A 521 -4.54 31.39 8.91
N ARG A 522 -3.29 30.92 8.84
CA ARG A 522 -2.95 29.52 8.61
C ARG A 522 -2.05 29.00 9.72
N PHE A 523 -2.37 27.83 10.25
CA PHE A 523 -1.57 27.09 11.21
C PHE A 523 -0.95 25.90 10.51
N ASP A 524 0.38 25.85 10.45
CA ASP A 524 1.13 24.78 9.83
C ASP A 524 1.81 23.95 10.92
N PHE A 525 1.76 22.63 10.78
CA PHE A 525 2.60 21.73 11.55
C PHE A 525 3.44 20.88 10.60
N SER A 526 4.72 20.68 10.91
CA SER A 526 5.60 19.76 10.19
C SER A 526 6.61 19.12 11.14
N THR A 527 6.75 17.80 11.11
CA THR A 527 7.83 17.10 11.82
C THR A 527 9.22 17.45 11.28
N ALA A 528 9.31 18.03 10.08
CA ALA A 528 10.54 18.51 9.46
C ALA A 528 10.81 20.00 9.72
N SER A 529 10.11 20.63 10.69
CA SER A 529 10.11 22.08 10.98
C SER A 529 9.44 22.94 9.90
N ASP A 530 9.80 22.75 8.64
CA ASP A 530 9.18 23.39 7.48
C ASP A 530 8.50 22.34 6.59
N MET A 531 7.52 22.77 5.81
CA MET A 531 6.97 22.00 4.68
C MET A 531 7.70 22.33 3.37
N ASP A 532 8.63 23.30 3.39
CA ASP A 532 9.46 23.74 2.25
C ASP A 532 8.62 24.24 1.05
N VAL A 533 7.40 24.71 1.33
CA VAL A 533 6.45 25.19 0.32
C VAL A 533 7.05 26.40 -0.40
N GLY A 534 7.02 26.36 -1.73
CA GLY A 534 7.64 27.34 -2.62
C GLY A 534 8.97 26.87 -3.20
N ASN A 535 9.56 25.79 -2.69
CA ASN A 535 10.82 25.26 -3.20
C ASN A 535 10.58 24.31 -4.38
N VAL A 536 11.00 24.73 -5.57
CA VAL A 536 10.84 24.00 -6.84
C VAL A 536 11.55 22.64 -6.89
N MET A 537 12.47 22.37 -5.96
CA MET A 537 13.23 21.12 -5.91
C MET A 537 12.61 20.09 -4.95
N THR A 538 11.71 20.50 -4.07
CA THR A 538 11.11 19.65 -3.03
C THR A 538 9.59 19.62 -3.16
N THR A 539 8.85 20.49 -2.47
CA THR A 539 7.38 20.45 -2.37
C THR A 539 6.68 21.40 -3.35
N GLY A 540 7.42 22.28 -4.02
CA GLY A 540 6.88 23.22 -5.01
C GLY A 540 5.86 24.20 -4.43
N GLU A 541 5.06 24.81 -5.30
CA GLU A 541 3.98 25.70 -4.93
C GLU A 541 2.63 24.97 -5.03
N TYR A 542 1.68 25.31 -4.17
CA TYR A 542 0.30 24.84 -4.28
C TYR A 542 -0.66 26.02 -4.39
N LEU A 543 -1.74 25.83 -5.14
CA LEU A 543 -2.84 26.78 -5.28
C LEU A 543 -4.08 26.20 -4.61
N THR A 544 -4.68 26.95 -3.68
CA THR A 544 -6.00 26.62 -3.13
C THR A 544 -7.05 27.45 -3.83
N ALA A 545 -8.05 26.78 -4.43
CA ALA A 545 -9.20 27.47 -5.00
C ALA A 545 -10.19 27.88 -3.89
N PRO A 546 -10.69 29.12 -3.88
CA PRO A 546 -11.86 29.47 -3.06
C PRO A 546 -13.12 28.81 -3.61
N ASP A 547 -14.23 28.93 -2.89
CA ASP A 547 -15.53 28.49 -3.41
C ASP A 547 -15.89 29.30 -4.66
N ALA A 548 -16.51 28.65 -5.65
CA ALA A 548 -16.89 29.32 -6.90
C ALA A 548 -17.82 30.53 -6.70
N ALA A 549 -18.53 30.61 -5.58
CA ALA A 549 -19.38 31.74 -5.21
C ALA A 549 -18.58 32.99 -4.81
N GLU A 550 -17.34 32.83 -4.34
CA GLU A 550 -16.42 33.91 -3.97
C GLU A 550 -15.69 34.48 -5.18
N LEU A 551 -15.59 33.70 -6.26
CA LEU A 551 -14.97 34.14 -7.50
C LEU A 551 -15.87 35.12 -8.26
N HIS A 552 -15.23 36.02 -9.00
CA HIS A 552 -15.87 36.91 -9.96
C HIS A 552 -15.47 36.56 -11.40
N ASP A 553 -16.41 36.79 -12.32
CA ASP A 553 -16.12 36.66 -13.74
C ASP A 553 -14.99 37.63 -14.13
N GLY A 554 -14.01 37.12 -14.88
CA GLY A 554 -12.82 37.87 -15.26
C GLY A 554 -11.72 37.95 -14.20
N GLU A 555 -11.88 37.31 -13.03
CA GLU A 555 -10.76 37.10 -12.12
C GLU A 555 -9.70 36.20 -12.75
N THR A 556 -8.44 36.46 -12.45
CA THR A 556 -7.33 35.78 -13.10
C THR A 556 -6.32 35.24 -12.09
N PHE A 557 -5.60 34.20 -12.49
CA PHE A 557 -4.37 33.74 -11.85
C PHE A 557 -3.29 33.50 -12.90
N ALA A 558 -2.02 33.47 -12.52
CA ALA A 558 -0.93 33.24 -13.47
C ALA A 558 0.01 32.12 -13.02
N VAL A 559 0.41 31.26 -13.97
CA VAL A 559 1.39 30.19 -13.74
C VAL A 559 2.40 30.21 -14.88
N GLY A 560 3.70 30.27 -14.57
CA GLY A 560 4.76 30.26 -15.58
C GLY A 560 4.69 31.40 -16.60
N GLY A 561 4.14 32.57 -16.20
CA GLY A 561 3.94 33.73 -17.08
C GLY A 561 2.71 33.64 -17.99
N VAL A 562 1.88 32.60 -17.86
CA VAL A 562 0.60 32.46 -18.55
C VAL A 562 -0.52 32.87 -17.60
N THR A 563 -1.40 33.77 -18.03
CA THR A 563 -2.59 34.19 -17.29
C THR A 563 -3.79 33.32 -17.67
N PHE A 564 -4.47 32.80 -16.65
CA PHE A 564 -5.72 32.07 -16.72
C PHE A 564 -6.83 32.94 -16.14
N GLU A 565 -8.02 32.86 -16.72
CA GLU A 565 -9.19 33.65 -16.34
C GLU A 565 -10.33 32.71 -15.92
N PHE A 566 -11.01 33.04 -14.82
CA PHE A 566 -12.24 32.37 -14.42
C PHE A 566 -13.40 32.95 -15.22
N ASP A 567 -14.02 32.09 -16.05
CA ASP A 567 -15.26 32.38 -16.78
C ASP A 567 -16.43 31.73 -16.03
N LEU A 568 -17.25 32.56 -15.38
CA LEU A 568 -18.43 32.12 -14.62
C LEU A 568 -19.71 32.19 -15.44
N GLY A 569 -19.63 32.63 -16.70
CA GLY A 569 -20.78 32.96 -17.54
C GLY A 569 -21.64 34.07 -16.94
N TYR A 570 -22.94 34.09 -17.26
CA TYR A 570 -23.84 35.13 -16.76
C TYR A 570 -24.29 34.86 -15.32
N ALA A 571 -24.06 35.83 -14.43
CA ALA A 571 -24.65 35.88 -13.10
C ALA A 571 -25.40 37.19 -12.88
N LEU A 572 -26.53 37.13 -12.17
CA LEU A 572 -27.29 38.29 -11.74
C LEU A 572 -26.96 38.63 -10.29
N TRP A 573 -26.52 39.87 -10.06
CA TRP A 573 -26.30 40.40 -8.72
C TRP A 573 -27.59 41.00 -8.16
N ILE A 574 -28.07 40.47 -7.04
CA ILE A 574 -29.29 40.92 -6.38
C ILE A 574 -28.90 41.85 -5.22
N PRO A 575 -29.26 43.15 -5.29
CA PRO A 575 -28.82 44.13 -4.31
C PRO A 575 -29.45 43.89 -2.94
N ASN A 576 -28.82 44.41 -1.89
CA ASN A 576 -29.43 44.43 -0.56
C ASN A 576 -30.72 45.25 -0.58
N ALA A 577 -31.76 44.77 0.12
CA ALA A 577 -33.12 45.31 0.06
C ALA A 577 -33.75 45.30 -1.36
N ALA A 578 -33.40 44.33 -2.20
CA ALA A 578 -33.93 44.19 -3.56
C ALA A 578 -35.46 44.24 -3.66
N GLY A 579 -36.20 43.69 -2.67
CA GLY A 579 -37.65 43.78 -2.65
C GLY A 579 -38.18 45.22 -2.72
N VAL A 580 -37.47 46.17 -2.09
CA VAL A 580 -37.79 47.61 -2.14
C VAL A 580 -37.21 48.27 -3.39
N LEU A 581 -35.96 47.95 -3.73
CA LEU A 581 -35.21 48.65 -4.79
C LEU A 581 -35.68 48.34 -6.21
N ILE A 582 -36.11 47.11 -6.47
CA ILE A 582 -36.59 46.70 -7.79
C ILE A 582 -38.02 47.18 -7.96
N ALA A 583 -38.26 48.00 -8.98
CA ALA A 583 -39.58 48.52 -9.28
C ALA A 583 -40.48 47.47 -9.94
N ASP A 584 -41.79 47.67 -9.80
CA ASP A 584 -42.80 46.93 -10.56
C ASP A 584 -42.62 47.21 -12.06
N GLY A 585 -42.64 46.15 -12.88
CA GLY A 585 -42.49 46.25 -14.34
C GLY A 585 -41.04 46.25 -14.85
N GLU A 586 -40.03 46.23 -13.97
CA GLU A 586 -38.64 46.01 -14.40
C GLU A 586 -38.47 44.62 -15.02
N THR A 587 -37.65 44.52 -16.07
CA THR A 587 -37.54 43.27 -16.84
C THR A 587 -36.11 42.74 -16.96
N ILE A 588 -36.02 41.42 -17.10
CA ILE A 588 -34.79 40.74 -17.47
C ILE A 588 -35.12 39.79 -18.62
N THR A 589 -34.43 39.92 -19.74
CA THR A 589 -34.49 38.97 -20.84
C THR A 589 -33.28 38.04 -20.79
N ILE A 590 -33.52 36.73 -20.77
CA ILE A 590 -32.49 35.70 -20.78
C ILE A 590 -32.65 34.77 -21.99
N GLY A 591 -31.56 34.19 -22.48
CA GLY A 591 -31.62 33.22 -23.58
C GLY A 591 -30.47 32.22 -23.60
N ASP A 592 -30.74 31.04 -24.18
CA ASP A 592 -29.82 29.90 -24.31
C ASP A 592 -29.18 29.80 -25.72
N GLY A 593 -29.30 30.87 -26.52
CA GLY A 593 -28.87 30.92 -27.91
C GLY A 593 -29.91 30.43 -28.93
N GLN A 594 -30.99 29.79 -28.48
CA GLN A 594 -32.11 29.36 -29.33
C GLN A 594 -33.43 30.04 -28.97
N THR A 595 -33.70 30.19 -27.68
CA THR A 595 -34.94 30.77 -27.16
C THR A 595 -34.63 31.88 -26.17
N THR A 596 -35.36 32.99 -26.27
CA THR A 596 -35.31 34.09 -25.30
C THR A 596 -36.61 34.20 -24.51
N ARG A 597 -36.51 34.51 -23.22
CA ARG A 597 -37.64 34.73 -22.31
C ARG A 597 -37.45 36.04 -21.57
N THR A 598 -38.48 36.87 -21.55
CA THR A 598 -38.52 38.10 -20.74
C THR A 598 -39.25 37.80 -19.44
N LEU A 599 -38.56 38.02 -18.34
CA LEU A 599 -39.07 37.99 -16.99
C LEU A 599 -39.41 39.41 -16.57
N GLU A 600 -40.51 39.59 -15.84
CA GLU A 600 -40.94 40.89 -15.30
C GLU A 600 -41.13 40.76 -13.79
N PHE A 601 -40.51 41.67 -13.04
CA PHE A 601 -40.73 41.76 -11.59
C PHE A 601 -42.10 42.35 -11.31
N ASP A 602 -42.98 41.55 -10.71
CA ASP A 602 -44.41 41.83 -10.58
C ASP A 602 -44.79 42.01 -9.11
N LYS A 603 -45.20 43.23 -8.74
CA LYS A 603 -45.72 43.60 -7.42
C LYS A 603 -47.23 43.71 -7.37
N ASN A 604 -47.89 43.81 -8.52
CA ASN A 604 -49.31 44.18 -8.62
C ASN A 604 -50.22 43.04 -9.12
N GLY A 605 -49.64 41.90 -9.49
CA GLY A 605 -50.30 40.71 -10.03
C GLY A 605 -50.57 40.77 -11.54
N THR A 606 -49.95 41.70 -12.25
CA THR A 606 -50.09 41.89 -13.70
C THR A 606 -48.74 42.12 -14.35
N VAL A 607 -48.53 41.50 -15.51
CA VAL A 607 -47.32 41.67 -16.33
C VAL A 607 -47.68 42.03 -17.77
N LEU A 608 -46.73 42.60 -18.51
CA LEU A 608 -46.91 42.87 -19.93
C LEU A 608 -47.15 41.57 -20.72
N PRO A 609 -48.00 41.58 -21.78
CA PRO A 609 -48.26 40.40 -22.58
C PRO A 609 -46.98 39.77 -23.16
N GLY A 610 -46.76 38.49 -22.84
CA GLY A 610 -45.58 37.74 -23.29
C GLY A 610 -44.45 37.65 -22.26
N ASN A 611 -44.51 38.45 -21.20
CA ASN A 611 -43.57 38.38 -20.08
C ASN A 611 -43.96 37.28 -19.08
N VAL A 612 -42.95 36.75 -18.38
CA VAL A 612 -43.10 35.76 -17.32
C VAL A 612 -42.97 36.46 -15.98
N ALA A 613 -44.00 36.34 -15.13
CA ALA A 613 -44.02 37.01 -13.83
C ALA A 613 -43.00 36.42 -12.85
N VAL A 614 -42.16 37.29 -12.29
CA VAL A 614 -41.38 37.05 -11.07
C VAL A 614 -42.08 37.82 -9.97
N ALA A 615 -42.98 37.16 -9.24
CA ALA A 615 -43.74 37.88 -8.21
C ALA A 615 -42.82 38.30 -7.05
N VAL A 616 -42.82 39.60 -6.75
CA VAL A 616 -42.00 40.22 -5.72
C VAL A 616 -42.83 41.13 -4.83
N ASN A 617 -42.34 41.46 -3.64
CA ASN A 617 -42.93 42.49 -2.79
C ASN A 617 -41.84 43.20 -1.97
N ASP A 618 -42.19 44.36 -1.41
CA ASP A 618 -41.26 45.23 -0.69
C ASP A 618 -40.65 44.60 0.57
N THR A 619 -41.23 43.51 1.08
CA THR A 619 -40.74 42.80 2.26
C THR A 619 -39.79 41.64 1.94
N MET A 620 -39.64 41.27 0.67
CA MET A 620 -38.77 40.16 0.28
C MET A 620 -37.30 40.50 0.55
N THR A 621 -36.59 39.59 1.19
CA THR A 621 -35.14 39.66 1.29
C THR A 621 -34.50 39.40 -0.08
N ALA A 622 -33.27 39.86 -0.27
CA ALA A 622 -32.50 39.57 -1.49
C ALA A 622 -32.37 38.05 -1.75
N ARG A 623 -32.29 37.25 -0.68
CA ARG A 623 -32.27 35.79 -0.75
C ARG A 623 -33.59 35.21 -1.26
N GLN A 624 -34.71 35.60 -0.65
CA GLN A 624 -36.03 35.16 -1.07
C GLN A 624 -36.32 35.51 -2.53
N LEU A 625 -35.87 36.69 -2.96
CA LEU A 625 -35.95 37.09 -4.36
C LEU A 625 -35.07 36.23 -5.26
N SER A 626 -33.84 35.94 -4.86
CA SER A 626 -32.91 35.09 -5.62
C SER A 626 -33.49 33.69 -5.84
N ASP A 627 -33.99 33.06 -4.77
CA ASP A 627 -34.63 31.73 -4.86
C ASP A 627 -35.89 31.78 -5.74
N ARG A 628 -36.68 32.86 -5.63
CA ARG A 628 -37.87 33.08 -6.47
C ARG A 628 -37.50 33.20 -7.94
N LEU A 629 -36.50 34.02 -8.26
CA LEU A 629 -36.02 34.22 -9.62
C LEU A 629 -35.48 32.91 -10.20
N ALA A 630 -34.64 32.18 -9.45
CA ALA A 630 -34.12 30.90 -9.88
C ALA A 630 -35.23 29.86 -10.13
N GLY A 631 -36.23 29.81 -9.26
CA GLY A 631 -37.39 28.94 -9.44
C GLY A 631 -38.18 29.27 -10.72
N VAL A 632 -38.39 30.55 -11.03
CA VAL A 632 -39.04 30.97 -12.27
C VAL A 632 -38.21 30.59 -13.48
N VAL A 633 -36.90 30.87 -13.46
CA VAL A 633 -35.99 30.56 -14.56
C VAL A 633 -35.93 29.06 -14.85
N ASN A 634 -35.80 28.23 -13.81
CA ASN A 634 -35.81 26.76 -13.93
C ASN A 634 -37.15 26.21 -14.43
N GLY A 635 -38.24 26.98 -14.31
CA GLY A 635 -39.56 26.64 -14.83
C GLY A 635 -39.81 27.03 -16.29
N LEU A 636 -38.88 27.74 -16.95
CA LEU A 636 -39.09 28.27 -18.32
C LEU A 636 -39.05 27.21 -19.42
N GLY A 637 -38.48 26.03 -19.15
CA GLY A 637 -38.32 24.95 -20.13
C GLY A 637 -37.37 25.30 -21.28
N ILE A 638 -36.42 26.20 -21.05
CA ILE A 638 -35.30 26.50 -21.97
C ILE A 638 -34.03 25.79 -21.47
N ASN A 639 -33.01 25.64 -22.30
CA ASN A 639 -31.78 24.91 -21.96
C ASN A 639 -30.83 25.78 -21.11
N LEU A 640 -31.34 26.24 -19.97
CA LEU A 640 -30.66 27.10 -19.00
C LEU A 640 -31.10 26.68 -17.60
N THR A 641 -30.17 26.64 -16.67
CA THR A 641 -30.46 26.40 -15.25
C THR A 641 -30.00 27.58 -14.41
N ALA A 642 -30.89 28.06 -13.54
CA ALA A 642 -30.55 29.05 -12.52
C ALA A 642 -30.17 28.37 -11.20
N PHE A 643 -29.04 28.81 -10.62
CA PHE A 643 -28.52 28.31 -9.36
C PHE A 643 -28.30 29.45 -8.37
N VAL A 644 -28.77 29.26 -7.14
CA VAL A 644 -28.53 30.16 -6.01
C VAL A 644 -27.68 29.41 -4.99
N PRO A 645 -26.45 29.88 -4.69
CA PRO A 645 -25.60 29.25 -3.68
C PRO A 645 -26.22 29.28 -2.27
N SER A 646 -25.70 28.44 -1.38
CA SER A 646 -26.08 28.42 0.04
C SER A 646 -25.74 29.75 0.73
N ASP A 647 -26.54 30.13 1.73
CA ASP A 647 -26.31 31.33 2.56
C ASP A 647 -24.97 31.26 3.33
N THR A 648 -24.41 30.07 3.50
CA THR A 648 -23.09 29.88 4.12
C THR A 648 -21.95 30.55 3.35
N PHE A 649 -22.14 30.87 2.07
CA PHE A 649 -21.11 31.43 1.20
C PHE A 649 -21.18 32.96 1.04
N PHE A 650 -22.33 33.58 1.38
CA PHE A 650 -22.51 35.04 1.21
C PHE A 650 -22.71 35.72 2.55
N THR A 651 -21.63 36.21 3.13
CA THR A 651 -21.67 37.19 4.22
C THR A 651 -21.09 38.53 3.73
N GLY A 652 -21.65 39.66 4.17
CA GLY A 652 -21.12 40.99 3.85
C GLY A 652 -21.53 41.58 2.49
N SER A 653 -20.62 42.35 1.87
CA SER A 653 -20.87 43.20 0.70
C SER A 653 -21.08 42.45 -0.63
N ASN A 654 -20.92 41.13 -0.66
CA ASN A 654 -20.88 40.35 -1.90
C ASN A 654 -22.25 40.04 -2.53
N GLY A 655 -23.36 40.37 -1.83
CA GLY A 655 -24.74 40.28 -2.34
C GLY A 655 -25.20 38.85 -2.67
N ASN A 656 -26.51 38.66 -2.89
CA ASN A 656 -27.01 37.35 -3.35
C ASN A 656 -26.85 37.26 -4.87
N ARG A 657 -26.26 36.18 -5.38
CA ARG A 657 -26.11 35.95 -6.83
C ARG A 657 -27.02 34.83 -7.34
N VAL A 658 -27.52 35.01 -8.55
CA VAL A 658 -28.20 33.95 -9.32
C VAL A 658 -27.36 33.63 -10.55
N PHE A 659 -26.71 32.47 -10.56
CA PHE A 659 -25.93 32.00 -11.69
C PHE A 659 -26.85 31.42 -12.76
N LEU A 660 -26.67 31.82 -14.02
CA LEU A 660 -27.49 31.38 -15.16
C LEU A 660 -26.67 30.44 -16.06
N VAL A 661 -26.56 29.18 -15.64
CA VAL A 661 -25.76 28.16 -16.31
C VAL A 661 -26.36 27.84 -17.67
N GLY A 662 -25.56 28.00 -18.73
CA GLY A 662 -25.99 27.79 -20.12
C GLY A 662 -26.60 29.02 -20.80
N ALA A 663 -26.70 30.16 -20.10
CA ALA A 663 -27.13 31.41 -20.71
C ALA A 663 -26.10 31.90 -21.75
N GLN A 664 -26.58 32.33 -22.90
CA GLN A 664 -25.77 32.96 -23.95
C GLN A 664 -26.08 34.46 -24.10
N SER A 665 -27.19 34.93 -23.56
CA SER A 665 -27.56 36.34 -23.54
C SER A 665 -28.37 36.69 -22.30
N VAL A 666 -28.04 37.83 -21.67
CA VAL A 666 -28.83 38.45 -20.60
C VAL A 666 -28.94 39.94 -20.88
N THR A 667 -30.12 40.51 -20.74
CA THR A 667 -30.35 41.96 -20.90
C THR A 667 -31.33 42.43 -19.83
N VAL A 668 -31.00 43.52 -19.16
CA VAL A 668 -31.88 44.18 -18.18
C VAL A 668 -32.57 45.35 -18.87
N GLY A 669 -33.88 45.50 -18.65
CA GLY A 669 -34.74 46.45 -19.37
C GLY A 669 -35.64 47.28 -18.48
#